data_AF-A0A0P0CCY9-F1
#
_entry.id   AF-A0A0P0CCY9-F1
#
_cell.length_a   1.000
_cell.length_b   1.000
_cell.length_c   1.000
_cell.angle_alpha   90.00
_cell.angle_beta   90.00
_cell.angle_gamma   90.00
#
_symmetry.space_group_name_H-M   'P 1'
#
loop_
_entity.id
_entity.type
_entity.pdbx_description
1 polymer ?
#
loop_
_entity_poly.entity_id
_entity_poly.type
_entity_poly.pdbx_seq_one_letter_code
_entity_poly.pdbx_strand_id
1 'polypeptide(L)'
;MAIAGLFTAGVTSNYLESSSHREAPIIANDPLADNTDVYAFRSPTNPNNVVIVANFIPFQLPHGGPNYYNFGEDIAYDIRIKNNARTTYDDVIYRFEFKKVNEDPTTFFKIRLGKENQKATYTINKSLDGGKTWSMILKDGKVAPYNVGPRSIESAVGLNSNYDALMKSAIMRTSDDSKVFCGPVDDPFFIDLGGIMDLGNIRPQNAPDGLAKLNVHTIAMEIPIYRVTDFFRPIDQAFNILDPRFTIGVWASASRKQMTVRNTDGTMTSSGPYVQVSRLGMPLTNEVIIPIGRKDEWNATPSSMDNKDFEQYFVNPELALYMDDSKFGSAVPGFAPLRIQTKSLGTYDFRNGAPGLYPLLGNPATRGTALDPNLFGNYLLRPNAPRSVDLLPIFMTGVPNLPPYQLATGKGGNPLAKGKPFINNFLPTFGDMLRINMAVPVTPRNSPDFSSLGLVQAAVLGLTDPRYNTNTDLEFIPNMDGFPNGRRLEDDVTRIELQAVSGVVLAAIGLWYDDYVPGQSPVTQDLVDVLSFTDGVDKNDKEFMTQFPYEAKPWEGFSDGHIAINCDVNGNPMPMTSIAPGAKMNLAAPEVALQQVENFPNPARDVTTFRYKIGQPSEVTLQIYNETGVLVASPMKKAKRAVGVHETVVNVKNLKNGIYFARIQTGADTFQTLKFIVNK
;
A
#
# COMPACT_ATOMS: atom_id res chain seq x y z
N MET A 1 -40.24 -34.49 25.48
CA MET A 1 -41.09 -33.66 24.60
C MET A 1 -40.82 -32.19 24.91
N ALA A 2 -40.66 -31.38 23.86
CA ALA A 2 -40.68 -29.90 23.78
C ALA A 2 -39.61 -29.12 24.60
N ILE A 3 -38.57 -28.50 24.02
CA ILE A 3 -38.49 -27.32 23.11
C ILE A 3 -38.98 -26.01 23.74
N ALA A 4 -38.03 -25.08 23.97
CA ALA A 4 -38.06 -23.63 23.69
C ALA A 4 -36.80 -23.01 24.35
N GLY A 5 -35.96 -22.18 23.74
CA GLY A 5 -36.01 -21.41 22.50
C GLY A 5 -35.13 -20.18 22.74
N LEU A 6 -33.83 -20.31 22.43
CA LEU A 6 -32.83 -19.24 22.54
C LEU A 6 -33.04 -18.23 21.39
N PHE A 7 -33.28 -16.97 21.71
CA PHE A 7 -33.17 -15.87 20.74
C PHE A 7 -31.82 -15.16 20.97
N THR A 8 -30.81 -15.55 20.19
CA THR A 8 -29.59 -14.75 19.98
C THR A 8 -29.88 -13.73 18.88
N ALA A 9 -30.05 -12.46 19.26
CA ALA A 9 -29.92 -11.35 18.32
C ALA A 9 -28.43 -11.14 18.04
N GLY A 10 -27.95 -11.75 16.97
CA GLY A 10 -26.63 -11.49 16.42
C GLY A 10 -26.59 -10.08 15.85
N VAL A 11 -25.79 -9.21 16.46
CA VAL A 11 -25.31 -7.99 15.82
C VAL A 11 -24.00 -8.36 15.14
N THR A 12 -24.08 -8.85 13.90
CA THR A 12 -22.91 -9.09 13.06
C THR A 12 -22.69 -7.88 12.16
N SER A 13 -21.76 -7.02 12.54
CA SER A 13 -21.00 -6.17 11.60
C SER A 13 -19.93 -5.38 12.37
N ASN A 14 -18.79 -6.03 12.63
CA ASN A 14 -17.51 -5.34 12.78
C ASN A 14 -16.61 -5.94 11.70
N TYR A 15 -16.65 -5.38 10.50
CA TYR A 15 -15.54 -5.56 9.56
C TYR A 15 -14.38 -4.77 10.13
N LEU A 16 -13.45 -5.46 10.79
CA LEU A 16 -12.14 -4.93 11.09
C LEU A 16 -11.33 -5.02 9.80
N GLU A 17 -11.36 -3.96 9.00
CA GLU A 17 -10.41 -3.77 7.92
C GLU A 17 -9.08 -3.32 8.54
N SER A 18 -8.22 -4.27 8.89
CA SER A 18 -6.81 -3.98 9.22
C SER A 18 -6.00 -4.18 7.94
N SER A 19 -5.91 -3.14 7.13
CA SER A 19 -4.94 -3.07 6.02
C SER A 19 -3.66 -2.35 6.50
N SER A 20 -2.58 -2.32 5.70
CA SER A 20 -1.45 -1.37 5.85
C SER A 20 -1.85 0.11 5.67
N HIS A 21 -3.14 0.33 5.59
CA HIS A 21 -3.84 1.50 5.14
C HIS A 21 -5.03 1.56 6.10
N ARG A 22 -4.95 2.34 7.18
CA ARG A 22 -5.83 2.31 8.37
C ARG A 22 -5.36 1.30 9.41
N GLU A 23 -4.07 1.28 9.64
CA GLU A 23 -3.33 0.29 10.40
C GLU A 23 -3.66 0.30 11.90
N ALA A 24 -4.14 1.42 12.46
CA ALA A 24 -4.54 1.53 13.87
C ALA A 24 -5.94 2.15 14.03
N PRO A 25 -6.72 1.81 15.10
CA PRO A 25 -8.08 2.30 15.29
C PRO A 25 -8.25 3.83 15.23
N ILE A 26 -7.31 4.61 15.79
CA ILE A 26 -7.37 6.08 15.73
C ILE A 26 -7.02 6.57 14.32
N ILE A 27 -5.99 6.01 13.68
CA ILE A 27 -5.58 6.39 12.33
C ILE A 27 -6.62 6.03 11.27
N ALA A 28 -7.37 4.95 11.46
CA ALA A 28 -8.50 4.60 10.62
C ALA A 28 -9.60 5.69 10.55
N ASN A 29 -9.62 6.61 11.53
CA ASN A 29 -10.51 7.77 11.59
C ASN A 29 -9.81 9.10 11.21
N ASP A 30 -8.51 9.06 10.89
CA ASP A 30 -7.70 10.18 10.43
C ASP A 30 -6.88 9.82 9.17
N PRO A 31 -7.55 9.57 8.03
CA PRO A 31 -6.90 9.08 6.82
C PRO A 31 -5.87 10.05 6.22
N LEU A 32 -5.88 11.34 6.62
CA LEU A 32 -4.89 12.31 6.13
C LEU A 32 -3.53 12.17 6.80
N ALA A 33 -3.47 11.56 7.98
CA ALA A 33 -2.25 11.29 8.75
C ALA A 33 -1.79 9.84 8.64
N ASP A 34 -2.56 9.00 7.95
CA ASP A 34 -2.30 7.59 7.71
C ASP A 34 -1.09 7.42 6.79
N ASN A 35 -0.04 6.78 7.31
CA ASN A 35 1.21 6.50 6.63
C ASN A 35 1.16 5.06 6.13
N THR A 36 1.12 4.90 4.82
CA THR A 36 0.82 3.62 4.19
C THR A 36 2.08 2.79 3.96
N ASP A 37 3.15 3.43 3.48
CA ASP A 37 4.39 2.73 3.12
C ASP A 37 5.63 3.62 3.18
N VAL A 38 6.75 3.01 3.55
CA VAL A 38 8.09 3.60 3.43
C VAL A 38 8.96 2.73 2.54
N TYR A 39 9.66 3.38 1.60
CA TYR A 39 10.66 2.77 0.73
C TYR A 39 11.98 3.50 0.87
N ALA A 40 13.08 2.75 0.83
CA ALA A 40 14.42 3.32 0.85
C ALA A 40 15.34 2.44 0.00
N PHE A 41 15.87 2.97 -1.09
CA PHE A 41 16.73 2.23 -2.02
C PHE A 41 17.76 3.15 -2.68
N ARG A 42 18.90 2.61 -3.08
CA ARG A 42 19.87 3.37 -3.88
C ARG A 42 19.29 3.69 -5.25
N SER A 43 19.45 4.93 -5.70
CA SER A 43 18.88 5.41 -6.96
C SER A 43 19.41 4.59 -8.14
N PRO A 44 18.54 3.94 -8.94
CA PRO A 44 18.95 3.16 -10.11
C PRO A 44 19.59 4.00 -11.22
N THR A 45 19.30 5.31 -11.26
CA THR A 45 19.81 6.21 -12.31
C THR A 45 20.97 7.08 -11.84
N ASN A 46 21.13 7.27 -10.52
CA ASN A 46 22.26 7.99 -9.93
C ASN A 46 22.73 7.29 -8.65
N PRO A 47 23.67 6.32 -8.75
CA PRO A 47 24.11 5.54 -7.60
C PRO A 47 24.74 6.37 -6.45
N ASN A 48 25.08 7.64 -6.66
CA ASN A 48 25.55 8.53 -5.58
C ASN A 48 24.42 9.04 -4.67
N ASN A 49 23.17 8.71 -5.01
CA ASN A 49 21.99 9.13 -4.29
C ASN A 49 21.22 7.93 -3.70
N VAL A 50 20.50 8.20 -2.61
CA VAL A 50 19.48 7.32 -2.05
C VAL A 50 18.11 7.93 -2.35
N VAL A 51 17.13 7.07 -2.64
CA VAL A 51 15.73 7.43 -2.78
C VAL A 51 15.02 7.02 -1.51
N ILE A 52 14.26 7.94 -0.93
CA ILE A 52 13.36 7.67 0.20
C ILE A 52 11.96 8.12 -0.22
N VAL A 53 10.99 7.24 -0.06
CA VAL A 53 9.58 7.48 -0.36
C VAL A 53 8.78 7.22 0.90
N ALA A 54 7.83 8.10 1.20
CA ALA A 54 6.84 7.93 2.25
C ALA A 54 5.45 8.22 1.66
N ASN A 55 4.60 7.20 1.67
CA ASN A 55 3.25 7.27 1.13
C ASN A 55 2.24 7.50 2.25
N PHE A 56 1.23 8.30 1.93
CA PHE A 56 0.19 8.69 2.85
C PHE A 56 -1.16 8.69 2.16
N ILE A 57 -2.22 8.72 2.96
CA ILE A 57 -3.60 8.87 2.48
C ILE A 57 -3.99 7.66 1.63
N PRO A 58 -4.43 6.56 2.25
CA PRO A 58 -4.71 5.31 1.56
C PRO A 58 -5.93 5.38 0.64
N PHE A 59 -6.07 4.37 -0.22
CA PHE A 59 -7.31 4.00 -0.91
C PHE A 59 -7.96 5.16 -1.69
N GLN A 60 -7.17 5.97 -2.37
CA GLN A 60 -7.71 7.13 -3.06
C GLN A 60 -8.37 6.69 -4.36
N LEU A 61 -9.69 6.83 -4.41
CA LEU A 61 -10.43 6.62 -5.65
C LEU A 61 -10.07 7.71 -6.67
N PRO A 62 -9.58 7.35 -7.88
CA PRO A 62 -9.25 8.32 -8.92
C PRO A 62 -10.42 9.22 -9.33
N HIS A 63 -11.65 8.70 -9.22
CA HIS A 63 -12.89 9.40 -9.52
C HIS A 63 -13.61 9.94 -8.27
N GLY A 64 -12.91 10.04 -7.13
CA GLY A 64 -13.45 10.41 -5.82
C GLY A 64 -13.88 11.88 -5.64
N GLY A 65 -14.17 12.60 -6.73
CA GLY A 65 -14.64 13.99 -6.66
C GLY A 65 -16.02 14.15 -6.00
N PRO A 66 -16.50 15.39 -5.78
CA PRO A 66 -15.97 16.67 -6.27
C PRO A 66 -14.81 17.26 -5.42
N ASN A 67 -14.56 16.73 -4.23
CA ASN A 67 -13.38 17.06 -3.41
C ASN A 67 -12.37 15.93 -3.55
N TYR A 68 -11.25 16.21 -4.20
CA TYR A 68 -10.19 15.22 -4.41
C TYR A 68 -9.25 15.17 -3.21
N TYR A 69 -8.58 14.03 -3.05
CA TYR A 69 -7.58 13.82 -2.00
C TYR A 69 -6.42 14.82 -2.12
N ASN A 70 -5.88 15.21 -0.97
CA ASN A 70 -4.76 16.14 -0.87
C ASN A 70 -4.14 16.06 0.53
N PHE A 71 -2.86 16.42 0.68
CA PHE A 71 -2.21 16.57 1.98
C PHE A 71 -2.99 17.52 2.91
N GLY A 72 -2.92 17.26 4.22
CA GLY A 72 -3.50 18.10 5.25
C GLY A 72 -2.63 19.33 5.57
N GLU A 73 -3.25 20.45 5.95
CA GLU A 73 -2.54 21.71 6.27
C GLU A 73 -2.09 21.80 7.73
N ASP A 74 -2.60 20.91 8.59
CA ASP A 74 -2.40 20.87 10.03
C ASP A 74 -1.66 19.61 10.49
N ILE A 75 -0.94 18.94 9.58
CA ILE A 75 0.01 17.88 9.94
C ILE A 75 1.41 18.15 9.41
N ALA A 76 2.37 17.80 10.24
CA ALA A 76 3.77 17.69 9.87
C ALA A 76 4.04 16.25 9.41
N TYR A 77 4.34 16.09 8.13
CA TYR A 77 4.80 14.84 7.56
C TYR A 77 6.32 14.83 7.60
N ASP A 78 6.92 13.88 8.32
CA ASP A 78 8.36 13.83 8.52
C ASP A 78 8.95 12.57 7.88
N ILE A 79 10.02 12.73 7.07
CA ILE A 79 10.98 11.66 6.75
C ILE A 79 12.12 11.77 7.76
N ARG A 80 12.42 10.67 8.43
CA ARG A 80 13.37 10.60 9.56
C ARG A 80 14.48 9.61 9.27
N ILE A 81 15.70 10.01 9.59
CA ILE A 81 16.90 9.23 9.31
C ILE A 81 17.76 9.15 10.57
N LYS A 82 18.15 7.92 10.88
CA LYS A 82 19.09 7.56 11.93
C LYS A 82 20.39 7.09 11.28
N ASN A 83 21.50 7.77 11.57
CA ASN A 83 22.81 7.43 11.01
C ASN A 83 23.91 7.33 12.07
N ASN A 84 23.62 7.73 13.31
CA ASN A 84 24.53 7.67 14.44
C ASN A 84 23.83 6.99 15.62
N ALA A 85 24.24 5.75 15.89
CA ALA A 85 23.68 4.95 16.97
C ALA A 85 23.91 5.54 18.39
N ARG A 86 24.81 6.54 18.53
CA ARG A 86 25.12 7.16 19.83
C ARG A 86 24.15 8.27 20.24
N THR A 87 23.40 8.83 19.30
CA THR A 87 22.37 9.84 19.62
C THR A 87 21.09 9.15 20.08
N THR A 88 20.28 9.83 20.89
CA THR A 88 18.98 9.29 21.37
C THR A 88 17.78 9.77 20.55
N TYR A 89 18.03 10.50 19.47
CA TYR A 89 17.05 11.12 18.59
C TYR A 89 17.39 10.83 17.12
N ASP A 90 16.53 11.19 16.18
CA ASP A 90 16.80 11.09 14.73
C ASP A 90 17.82 12.14 14.28
N ASP A 91 18.86 11.71 13.57
CA ASP A 91 20.00 12.55 13.21
C ASP A 91 19.67 13.50 12.04
N VAL A 92 18.74 13.14 11.17
CA VAL A 92 18.23 14.01 10.11
C VAL A 92 16.71 13.89 10.03
N ILE A 93 16.01 15.02 10.02
CA ILE A 93 14.55 15.07 9.84
C ILE A 93 14.24 16.05 8.70
N TYR A 94 13.47 15.59 7.72
CA TYR A 94 12.86 16.45 6.70
C TYR A 94 11.37 16.56 6.97
N ARG A 95 10.92 17.73 7.39
CA ARG A 95 9.53 18.05 7.69
C ARG A 95 8.87 18.76 6.53
N PHE A 96 7.75 18.20 6.08
CA PHE A 96 6.89 18.72 5.04
C PHE A 96 5.60 19.26 5.67
N GLU A 97 5.32 20.52 5.40
CA GLU A 97 4.09 21.19 5.83
C GLU A 97 3.42 21.81 4.59
N PHE A 98 2.13 21.53 4.43
CA PHE A 98 1.38 21.86 3.22
C PHE A 98 0.42 23.02 3.44
N LYS A 99 0.12 23.75 2.38
CA LYS A 99 -0.88 24.80 2.33
C LYS A 99 -1.70 24.71 1.05
N LYS A 100 -3.01 24.89 1.16
CA LYS A 100 -3.95 24.85 0.04
C LYS A 100 -4.54 26.23 -0.24
N VAL A 101 -4.78 26.52 -1.52
CA VAL A 101 -5.46 27.72 -1.98
C VAL A 101 -6.49 27.36 -3.05
N ASN A 102 -7.65 28.01 -3.01
CA ASN A 102 -8.62 27.95 -4.11
C ASN A 102 -8.33 29.08 -5.11
N GLU A 103 -7.98 28.75 -6.36
CA GLU A 103 -7.75 29.75 -7.41
C GLU A 103 -9.06 30.26 -8.05
N ASP A 104 -10.16 29.49 -7.98
CA ASP A 104 -11.52 29.88 -8.37
C ASP A 104 -12.57 29.33 -7.38
N PRO A 105 -12.77 29.95 -6.20
CA PRO A 105 -13.73 29.46 -5.22
C PRO A 105 -15.20 29.58 -5.65
N THR A 106 -15.50 30.12 -6.84
CA THR A 106 -16.87 30.27 -7.35
C THR A 106 -17.44 29.01 -8.01
N THR A 107 -16.60 27.97 -8.16
CA THR A 107 -16.97 26.70 -8.80
C THR A 107 -16.65 25.52 -7.89
N PHE A 108 -17.47 24.47 -7.98
CA PHE A 108 -17.19 23.20 -7.30
C PHE A 108 -16.17 22.33 -8.07
N PHE A 109 -15.88 22.65 -9.34
CA PHE A 109 -14.87 21.92 -10.11
C PHE A 109 -13.47 22.10 -9.51
N LYS A 110 -12.74 21.00 -9.37
CA LYS A 110 -11.33 20.98 -8.94
C LYS A 110 -10.43 21.76 -9.90
N ILE A 111 -10.64 21.63 -11.21
CA ILE A 111 -9.88 22.34 -12.24
C ILE A 111 -10.83 22.88 -13.30
N ARG A 112 -10.67 24.17 -13.66
CA ARG A 112 -11.43 24.83 -14.73
C ARG A 112 -10.69 26.09 -15.21
N LEU A 113 -10.65 26.32 -16.51
CA LEU A 113 -10.15 27.54 -17.16
C LEU A 113 -8.73 27.94 -16.68
N GLY A 114 -7.81 26.97 -16.64
CA GLY A 114 -6.42 27.16 -16.23
C GLY A 114 -6.21 27.32 -14.72
N LYS A 115 -7.27 27.21 -13.90
CA LYS A 115 -7.22 27.36 -12.44
C LYS A 115 -7.48 26.04 -11.74
N GLU A 116 -6.85 25.87 -10.58
CA GLU A 116 -6.98 24.72 -9.68
C GLU A 116 -7.47 25.17 -8.29
N ASN A 117 -8.58 24.58 -7.83
CA ASN A 117 -9.06 24.71 -6.46
C ASN A 117 -8.34 23.71 -5.54
N GLN A 118 -8.19 24.04 -4.27
CA GLN A 118 -7.39 23.27 -3.31
C GLN A 118 -5.98 22.96 -3.87
N LYS A 119 -5.38 23.89 -4.60
CA LYS A 119 -4.03 23.76 -5.11
C LYS A 119 -3.06 23.77 -3.94
N ALA A 120 -2.27 22.73 -3.81
CA ALA A 120 -1.36 22.57 -2.69
C ALA A 120 0.06 23.03 -3.02
N THR A 121 0.68 23.65 -2.03
CA THR A 121 2.11 23.97 -1.99
C THR A 121 2.68 23.50 -0.67
N TYR A 122 4.01 23.40 -0.57
CA TYR A 122 4.64 22.93 0.66
C TYR A 122 5.96 23.63 0.96
N THR A 123 6.35 23.58 2.23
CA THR A 123 7.70 23.94 2.70
C THR A 123 8.40 22.70 3.21
N ILE A 124 9.73 22.65 3.03
CA ILE A 124 10.57 21.63 3.66
C ILE A 124 11.48 22.30 4.69
N ASN A 125 11.33 21.91 5.95
CA ASN A 125 12.24 22.27 7.03
C ASN A 125 13.11 21.05 7.36
N LYS A 126 14.43 21.25 7.46
CA LYS A 126 15.40 20.23 7.81
C LYS A 126 15.93 20.45 9.22
N SER A 127 16.02 19.39 10.01
CA SER A 127 16.71 19.38 11.31
C SER A 127 17.85 18.37 11.30
N LEU A 128 18.91 18.67 12.06
CA LEU A 128 20.09 17.81 12.25
C LEU A 128 20.36 17.50 13.75
N ASP A 129 19.42 17.85 14.63
CA ASP A 129 19.61 17.80 16.09
C ASP A 129 18.38 17.28 16.85
N GLY A 130 17.61 16.41 16.19
CA GLY A 130 16.40 15.81 16.75
C GLY A 130 15.21 16.77 16.81
N GLY A 131 15.15 17.76 15.92
CA GLY A 131 14.05 18.70 15.82
C GLY A 131 14.16 19.91 16.75
N LYS A 132 15.34 20.17 17.35
CA LYS A 132 15.56 21.35 18.21
C LYS A 132 15.75 22.61 17.39
N THR A 133 16.49 22.51 16.28
CA THR A 133 16.68 23.58 15.31
C THR A 133 16.23 23.14 13.92
N TRP A 134 15.75 24.10 13.13
CA TRP A 134 15.18 23.89 11.81
C TRP A 134 15.73 24.89 10.81
N SER A 135 16.09 24.40 9.62
CA SER A 135 16.49 25.22 8.48
C SER A 135 15.56 24.94 7.32
N MET A 136 14.93 25.98 6.76
CA MET A 136 14.11 25.83 5.56
C MET A 136 15.01 25.57 4.36
N ILE A 137 14.79 24.44 3.67
CA ILE A 137 15.57 24.05 2.48
C ILE A 137 14.77 24.13 1.18
N LEU A 138 13.45 24.29 1.28
CA LEU A 138 12.57 24.58 0.16
C LEU A 138 11.34 25.35 0.66
N LYS A 139 10.97 26.39 -0.08
CA LYS A 139 9.74 27.16 0.11
C LYS A 139 8.92 27.11 -1.17
N ASP A 140 7.59 27.14 -1.02
CA ASP A 140 6.63 27.20 -2.13
C ASP A 140 6.83 26.03 -3.14
N GLY A 141 7.17 24.85 -2.61
CA GLY A 141 7.21 23.59 -3.36
C GLY A 141 5.85 23.27 -3.97
N LYS A 142 5.83 22.65 -5.16
CA LYS A 142 4.60 22.37 -5.90
C LYS A 142 4.13 20.94 -5.67
N VAL A 143 2.87 20.76 -5.30
CA VAL A 143 2.25 19.43 -5.33
C VAL A 143 1.71 19.18 -6.73
N ALA A 144 1.94 18.00 -7.30
CA ALA A 144 1.34 17.63 -8.58
C ALA A 144 -0.20 17.66 -8.48
N PRO A 145 -0.92 18.22 -9.46
CA PRO A 145 -2.37 18.29 -9.42
C PRO A 145 -2.99 16.90 -9.48
N TYR A 146 -4.16 16.71 -8.86
CA TYR A 146 -4.87 15.44 -8.95
C TYR A 146 -5.25 15.10 -10.40
N ASN A 147 -5.06 13.84 -10.80
CA ASN A 147 -5.37 13.38 -12.16
C ASN A 147 -6.88 13.17 -12.37
N VAL A 148 -7.63 14.27 -12.41
CA VAL A 148 -9.10 14.27 -12.54
C VAL A 148 -9.57 13.61 -13.84
N GLY A 149 -8.76 13.68 -14.89
CA GLY A 149 -9.05 13.12 -16.21
C GLY A 149 -8.85 14.11 -17.37
N PRO A 150 -9.00 13.66 -18.63
CA PRO A 150 -8.47 14.36 -19.80
C PRO A 150 -9.06 15.75 -20.02
N ARG A 151 -10.34 15.94 -19.67
CA ARG A 151 -10.98 17.26 -19.80
C ARG A 151 -10.39 18.29 -18.84
N SER A 152 -10.09 17.89 -17.60
CA SER A 152 -9.53 18.77 -16.59
C SER A 152 -8.04 19.00 -16.81
N ILE A 153 -7.31 18.00 -17.30
CA ILE A 153 -5.86 18.10 -17.50
C ILE A 153 -5.51 18.69 -18.87
N GLU A 154 -5.98 18.08 -19.94
CA GLU A 154 -5.47 18.29 -21.31
C GLU A 154 -6.25 19.32 -22.12
N SER A 155 -7.52 19.54 -21.81
CA SER A 155 -8.36 20.42 -22.63
C SER A 155 -8.12 21.91 -22.36
N ALA A 156 -8.50 22.74 -23.33
CA ALA A 156 -8.46 24.20 -23.22
C ALA A 156 -9.35 24.80 -22.10
N VAL A 157 -10.33 24.03 -21.59
CA VAL A 157 -11.15 24.43 -20.44
C VAL A 157 -10.64 23.84 -19.11
N GLY A 158 -9.56 23.06 -19.15
CA GLY A 158 -8.81 22.52 -18.02
C GLY A 158 -7.50 23.26 -17.79
N LEU A 159 -6.41 22.54 -17.46
CA LEU A 159 -5.05 23.08 -17.36
C LEU A 159 -4.36 23.23 -18.73
N ASN A 160 -4.93 22.66 -19.80
CA ASN A 160 -4.37 22.70 -21.15
C ASN A 160 -2.91 22.20 -21.21
N SER A 161 -2.63 21.10 -20.49
CA SER A 161 -1.31 20.46 -20.37
C SER A 161 -1.45 18.95 -20.44
N ASN A 162 -0.38 18.21 -20.71
CA ASN A 162 -0.38 16.76 -20.44
C ASN A 162 0.03 16.49 -18.98
N TYR A 163 -0.40 15.35 -18.43
CA TYR A 163 -0.16 15.02 -17.02
C TYR A 163 1.33 14.81 -16.71
N ASP A 164 2.10 14.23 -17.63
CA ASP A 164 3.53 13.99 -17.47
C ASP A 164 4.32 15.28 -17.26
N ALA A 165 3.96 16.34 -18.01
CA ALA A 165 4.53 17.66 -17.85
C ALA A 165 4.18 18.26 -16.48
N LEU A 166 2.95 18.05 -15.98
CA LEU A 166 2.53 18.53 -14.67
C LEU A 166 3.32 17.82 -13.55
N MET A 167 3.39 16.49 -13.60
CA MET A 167 4.16 15.67 -12.65
C MET A 167 5.65 16.05 -12.67
N LYS A 168 6.25 16.17 -13.86
CA LYS A 168 7.64 16.61 -14.02
C LYS A 168 7.88 18.03 -13.49
N SER A 169 6.91 18.94 -13.66
CA SER A 169 7.02 20.32 -13.16
C SER A 169 6.90 20.43 -11.63
N ALA A 170 6.39 19.38 -10.98
CA ALA A 170 6.32 19.24 -9.53
C ALA A 170 7.57 18.59 -8.93
N ILE A 171 8.53 18.15 -9.76
CA ILE A 171 9.86 17.73 -9.28
C ILE A 171 10.66 18.99 -8.94
N MET A 172 10.83 19.23 -7.65
CA MET A 172 11.53 20.39 -7.10
C MET A 172 12.97 20.03 -6.70
N ARG A 173 13.85 21.03 -6.64
CA ARG A 173 15.21 20.90 -6.10
C ARG A 173 15.34 21.74 -4.83
N THR A 174 15.91 21.16 -3.78
CA THR A 174 16.15 21.84 -2.50
C THR A 174 17.49 22.59 -2.53
N SER A 175 17.72 23.46 -1.54
CA SER A 175 19.02 24.10 -1.32
C SER A 175 20.14 23.13 -0.92
N ASP A 176 19.80 21.88 -0.61
CA ASP A 176 20.76 20.81 -0.28
C ASP A 176 21.00 19.80 -1.41
N ASP A 177 20.62 20.17 -2.64
CA ASP A 177 20.79 19.40 -3.89
C ASP A 177 19.93 18.13 -4.01
N SER A 178 19.01 17.91 -3.08
CA SER A 178 18.03 16.84 -3.17
C SER A 178 16.96 17.15 -4.22
N LYS A 179 16.46 16.13 -4.91
CA LYS A 179 15.20 16.22 -5.67
C LYS A 179 14.05 15.79 -4.80
N VAL A 180 12.90 16.42 -5.00
CA VAL A 180 11.68 16.15 -4.22
C VAL A 180 10.48 16.14 -5.14
N PHE A 181 9.58 15.18 -4.92
CA PHE A 181 8.27 15.13 -5.56
C PHE A 181 7.21 14.92 -4.48
N CYS A 182 6.12 15.70 -4.56
CA CYS A 182 4.93 15.50 -3.72
C CYS A 182 3.69 15.48 -4.63
N GLY A 183 2.80 14.51 -4.45
CA GLY A 183 1.56 14.45 -5.22
C GLY A 183 0.93 13.06 -5.24
N PRO A 184 -0.17 12.88 -5.98
CA PRO A 184 -0.78 11.57 -6.13
C PRO A 184 0.06 10.68 -7.06
N VAL A 185 0.14 9.41 -6.71
CA VAL A 185 0.72 8.31 -7.48
C VAL A 185 -0.21 7.11 -7.39
N ASP A 186 -0.02 6.16 -8.28
CA ASP A 186 -0.59 4.83 -8.09
C ASP A 186 0.02 4.19 -6.83
N ASP A 187 -0.74 3.35 -6.13
CA ASP A 187 -0.27 2.71 -4.90
C ASP A 187 0.79 1.66 -5.23
N PRO A 188 2.06 1.84 -4.82
CA PRO A 188 3.11 0.89 -5.16
C PRO A 188 3.05 -0.40 -4.34
N PHE A 189 2.22 -0.48 -3.30
CA PHE A 189 2.01 -1.72 -2.57
C PHE A 189 1.06 -2.63 -3.34
N PHE A 190 1.42 -3.90 -3.47
CA PHE A 190 0.61 -4.89 -4.17
C PHE A 190 0.46 -6.12 -3.28
N ILE A 191 -0.78 -6.57 -3.12
CA ILE A 191 -1.11 -7.74 -2.31
C ILE A 191 -2.56 -8.13 -2.58
N ASP A 192 -2.88 -9.41 -2.44
CA ASP A 192 -4.26 -9.82 -2.26
C ASP A 192 -4.78 -9.50 -0.84
N LEU A 193 -5.12 -8.23 -0.59
CA LEU A 193 -5.67 -7.80 0.71
C LEU A 193 -6.90 -8.60 1.12
N GLY A 194 -7.79 -8.88 0.15
CA GLY A 194 -9.04 -9.60 0.41
C GLY A 194 -8.80 -11.04 0.84
N GLY A 195 -7.85 -11.74 0.19
CA GLY A 195 -7.49 -13.11 0.52
C GLY A 195 -6.67 -13.20 1.81
N ILE A 196 -5.64 -12.35 1.95
CA ILE A 196 -4.75 -12.40 3.11
C ILE A 196 -5.49 -12.07 4.42
N MET A 197 -6.39 -11.08 4.39
CA MET A 197 -7.16 -10.65 5.58
C MET A 197 -8.38 -11.54 5.84
N ASP A 198 -8.85 -12.28 4.84
CA ASP A 198 -9.80 -13.40 5.01
C ASP A 198 -9.06 -14.65 5.52
N LEU A 199 -8.42 -14.52 6.69
CA LEU A 199 -7.75 -15.63 7.39
C LEU A 199 -6.72 -16.37 6.51
N GLY A 200 -5.89 -15.64 5.75
CA GLY A 200 -4.86 -16.23 4.88
C GLY A 200 -5.42 -17.14 3.79
N ASN A 201 -6.59 -16.80 3.24
CA ASN A 201 -7.24 -17.50 2.13
C ASN A 201 -6.51 -17.19 0.81
N ILE A 202 -5.33 -17.80 0.64
CA ILE A 202 -4.44 -17.59 -0.51
C ILE A 202 -5.09 -18.03 -1.83
N ARG A 203 -5.03 -17.18 -2.86
CA ARG A 203 -5.68 -17.37 -4.18
C ARG A 203 -4.67 -17.36 -5.33
N PRO A 204 -3.71 -18.30 -5.36
CA PRO A 204 -2.49 -18.15 -6.16
C PRO A 204 -2.71 -18.07 -7.67
N GLN A 205 -3.85 -18.51 -8.18
CA GLN A 205 -4.17 -18.49 -9.62
C GLN A 205 -5.01 -17.28 -10.06
N ASN A 206 -5.73 -16.62 -9.14
CA ASN A 206 -6.71 -15.57 -9.45
C ASN A 206 -6.73 -14.47 -8.37
N ALA A 207 -5.60 -14.25 -7.71
CA ALA A 207 -5.46 -13.24 -6.68
C ALA A 207 -5.63 -11.85 -7.30
N PRO A 208 -6.65 -11.08 -6.91
CA PRO A 208 -6.72 -9.67 -7.26
C PRO A 208 -5.74 -8.90 -6.39
N ASP A 209 -4.98 -8.00 -7.00
CA ASP A 209 -4.34 -6.95 -6.23
C ASP A 209 -5.43 -6.05 -5.61
N GLY A 210 -5.48 -6.04 -4.28
CA GLY A 210 -6.49 -5.32 -3.50
C GLY A 210 -6.31 -3.80 -3.53
N LEU A 211 -5.15 -3.32 -3.99
CA LEU A 211 -4.83 -1.90 -4.13
C LEU A 211 -4.82 -1.44 -5.59
N ALA A 212 -5.01 -2.37 -6.53
CA ALA A 212 -5.06 -2.04 -7.94
C ALA A 212 -6.07 -0.93 -8.26
N LYS A 213 -5.65 0.00 -9.11
CA LYS A 213 -6.42 1.18 -9.54
C LYS A 213 -6.77 2.16 -8.43
N LEU A 214 -6.11 2.05 -7.28
CA LEU A 214 -6.18 3.06 -6.23
C LEU A 214 -4.91 3.91 -6.27
N ASN A 215 -5.03 5.13 -5.78
CA ASN A 215 -3.91 6.04 -5.64
C ASN A 215 -3.55 6.22 -4.16
N VAL A 216 -2.34 6.69 -3.92
CA VAL A 216 -1.86 7.26 -2.65
C VAL A 216 -1.25 8.63 -2.90
N HIS A 217 -0.97 9.39 -1.85
CA HIS A 217 -0.22 10.64 -1.94
C HIS A 217 1.21 10.38 -1.44
N THR A 218 2.20 10.62 -2.30
CA THR A 218 3.61 10.35 -2.02
C THR A 218 4.37 11.61 -1.62
N ILE A 219 5.33 11.44 -0.71
CA ILE A 219 6.47 12.31 -0.52
C ILE A 219 7.72 11.51 -0.90
N ALA A 220 8.29 11.81 -2.06
CA ALA A 220 9.50 11.17 -2.55
C ALA A 220 10.69 12.15 -2.51
N MET A 221 11.86 11.68 -2.07
CA MET A 221 13.12 12.41 -2.08
C MET A 221 14.23 11.58 -2.71
N GLU A 222 14.99 12.15 -3.63
CA GLU A 222 16.28 11.60 -4.09
C GLU A 222 17.41 12.47 -3.51
N ILE A 223 18.14 11.92 -2.53
CA ILE A 223 19.06 12.65 -1.65
C ILE A 223 20.49 12.17 -1.93
N PRO A 224 21.47 13.08 -2.10
CA PRO A 224 22.87 12.68 -2.15
C PRO A 224 23.28 11.92 -0.89
N ILE A 225 23.94 10.75 -1.03
CA ILE A 225 24.27 9.86 0.10
C ILE A 225 25.03 10.59 1.21
N TYR A 226 25.97 11.47 0.82
CA TYR A 226 26.75 12.24 1.79
C TYR A 226 25.89 13.19 2.65
N ARG A 227 24.63 13.49 2.30
CA ARG A 227 23.74 14.31 3.14
C ARG A 227 23.09 13.52 4.28
N VAL A 228 23.14 12.18 4.22
CA VAL A 228 22.44 11.28 5.15
C VAL A 228 23.36 10.32 5.89
N THR A 229 24.61 10.15 5.46
CA THR A 229 25.65 9.43 6.22
C THR A 229 26.18 10.27 7.39
N ASP A 230 26.64 9.62 8.46
CA ASP A 230 27.41 10.28 9.51
C ASP A 230 28.70 10.92 8.92
N PHE A 231 29.06 12.10 9.40
CA PHE A 231 30.19 12.92 8.92
C PHE A 231 30.21 13.28 7.42
N PHE A 232 29.06 13.27 6.75
CA PHE A 232 28.92 13.66 5.35
C PHE A 232 29.83 12.91 4.36
N ARG A 233 29.89 11.58 4.49
CA ARG A 233 30.78 10.72 3.68
C ARG A 233 30.23 10.51 2.25
N PRO A 234 31.01 10.84 1.20
CA PRO A 234 30.68 10.43 -0.15
C PRO A 234 30.86 8.91 -0.32
N ILE A 235 30.08 8.32 -1.23
CA ILE A 235 29.98 6.86 -1.39
C ILE A 235 31.27 6.20 -1.89
N ASP A 236 32.13 6.94 -2.59
CA ASP A 236 33.44 6.50 -3.05
C ASP A 236 34.44 6.23 -1.90
N GLN A 237 34.12 6.66 -0.68
CA GLN A 237 34.89 6.33 0.53
C GLN A 237 34.52 4.96 1.14
N ALA A 238 33.51 4.27 0.62
CA ALA A 238 33.17 2.92 1.07
C ALA A 238 34.34 1.97 0.81
N PHE A 239 34.82 1.27 1.83
CA PHE A 239 35.96 0.36 1.67
C PHE A 239 35.58 -0.97 1.01
N ASN A 240 34.30 -1.36 1.09
CA ASN A 240 33.70 -2.45 0.33
C ASN A 240 32.16 -2.32 0.35
N ILE A 241 31.47 -3.25 -0.32
CA ILE A 241 30.00 -3.24 -0.46
C ILE A 241 29.22 -3.47 0.84
N LEU A 242 29.89 -3.89 1.92
CA LEU A 242 29.30 -4.14 3.25
C LEU A 242 29.82 -3.15 4.30
N ASP A 243 30.31 -1.99 3.89
CA ASP A 243 30.83 -0.97 4.80
C ASP A 243 29.71 -0.43 5.70
N PRO A 244 29.75 -0.64 7.04
CA PRO A 244 28.67 -0.24 7.94
C PRO A 244 28.57 1.29 8.10
N ARG A 245 29.58 2.06 7.66
CA ARG A 245 29.54 3.54 7.72
C ARG A 245 28.50 4.15 6.76
N PHE A 246 27.95 3.34 5.86
CA PHE A 246 26.91 3.71 4.90
C PHE A 246 25.54 3.11 5.24
N THR A 247 25.39 2.57 6.45
CA THR A 247 24.10 2.11 6.97
C THR A 247 23.34 3.25 7.63
N ILE A 248 22.08 3.42 7.23
CA ILE A 248 21.12 4.32 7.87
C ILE A 248 19.81 3.58 8.19
N GLY A 249 19.09 4.02 9.22
CA GLY A 249 17.70 3.65 9.49
C GLY A 249 16.78 4.75 8.98
N VAL A 250 15.71 4.38 8.29
CA VAL A 250 14.73 5.30 7.70
C VAL A 250 13.34 4.96 8.20
N TRP A 251 12.56 5.97 8.57
CA TRP A 251 11.15 5.83 8.89
C TRP A 251 10.42 7.14 8.59
N ALA A 252 9.10 7.09 8.49
CA ALA A 252 8.27 8.25 8.29
C ALA A 252 7.21 8.36 9.38
N SER A 253 6.74 9.58 9.63
CA SER A 253 5.73 9.85 10.64
C SER A 253 4.82 11.00 10.24
N ALA A 254 3.57 10.96 10.69
CA ALA A 254 2.67 12.10 10.66
C ALA A 254 2.42 12.61 12.09
N SER A 255 2.48 13.93 12.28
CA SER A 255 2.20 14.57 13.56
C SER A 255 1.13 15.65 13.43
N ARG A 256 0.15 15.64 14.34
CA ARG A 256 -0.94 16.62 14.44
C ARG A 256 -0.65 17.64 15.54
N LYS A 257 -1.27 18.81 15.46
CA LYS A 257 -1.33 19.71 16.63
C LYS A 257 -2.12 19.07 17.76
N GLN A 258 -1.62 19.19 18.98
CA GLN A 258 -2.18 18.52 20.17
C GLN A 258 -3.67 18.82 20.39
N MET A 259 -4.12 20.04 20.10
CA MET A 259 -5.51 20.45 20.30
C MET A 259 -6.15 20.87 18.99
N THR A 260 -7.35 20.36 18.71
CA THR A 260 -8.19 20.76 17.58
C THR A 260 -9.59 21.11 18.07
N VAL A 261 -10.07 22.31 17.75
CA VAL A 261 -11.40 22.80 18.10
C VAL A 261 -12.22 22.98 16.84
N ARG A 262 -13.41 22.38 16.78
CA ARG A 262 -14.40 22.64 15.73
C ARG A 262 -15.23 23.86 16.12
N ASN A 263 -15.16 24.92 15.32
CA ASN A 263 -15.86 26.16 15.56
C ASN A 263 -17.30 26.09 15.02
N THR A 264 -18.18 26.96 15.51
CA THR A 264 -19.59 27.01 15.08
C THR A 264 -19.81 27.59 13.69
N ASP A 265 -18.78 28.20 13.09
CA ASP A 265 -18.79 28.75 11.73
C ASP A 265 -18.33 27.75 10.66
N GLY A 266 -18.11 26.48 11.04
CA GLY A 266 -17.66 25.42 10.14
C GLY A 266 -16.14 25.38 9.94
N THR A 267 -15.37 26.24 10.61
CA THR A 267 -13.90 26.18 10.58
C THR A 267 -13.35 25.30 11.71
N MET A 268 -12.06 24.97 11.62
CA MET A 268 -11.33 24.26 12.67
C MET A 268 -10.11 25.09 13.08
N THR A 269 -9.84 25.15 14.37
CA THR A 269 -8.64 25.80 14.92
C THR A 269 -7.78 24.75 15.61
N SER A 270 -6.53 24.66 15.19
CA SER A 270 -5.56 23.72 15.76
C SER A 270 -4.45 24.48 16.49
N SER A 271 -4.01 23.99 17.66
CA SER A 271 -3.03 24.66 18.51
C SER A 271 -2.20 23.69 19.36
N GLY A 272 -1.14 24.21 19.99
CA GLY A 272 -0.21 23.42 20.80
C GLY A 272 0.98 22.84 20.01
N PRO A 273 1.83 22.05 20.67
CA PRO A 273 2.93 21.34 20.01
C PRO A 273 2.41 20.28 19.03
N TYR A 274 3.27 19.86 18.11
CA TYR A 274 3.01 18.68 17.30
C TYR A 274 3.17 17.41 18.15
N VAL A 275 2.27 16.45 17.96
CA VAL A 275 2.27 15.12 18.58
C VAL A 275 2.20 14.09 17.45
N GLN A 276 3.08 13.10 17.49
CA GLN A 276 3.06 11.99 16.53
C GLN A 276 1.77 11.20 16.68
N VAL A 277 1.12 10.91 15.55
CA VAL A 277 -0.13 10.14 15.51
C VAL A 277 -0.03 8.90 14.63
N SER A 278 0.90 8.88 13.66
CA SER A 278 1.22 7.71 12.84
C SER A 278 2.73 7.63 12.62
N ARG A 279 3.24 6.41 12.46
CA ARG A 279 4.61 6.13 12.03
C ARG A 279 4.68 4.84 11.24
N LEU A 280 5.70 4.74 10.40
CA LEU A 280 6.02 3.51 9.68
C LEU A 280 7.52 3.45 9.38
N GLY A 281 8.15 2.32 9.71
CA GLY A 281 9.54 2.03 9.38
C GLY A 281 9.63 0.79 8.50
N MET A 282 9.78 -0.37 9.12
CA MET A 282 9.72 -1.67 8.48
C MET A 282 8.28 -1.98 8.04
N PRO A 283 8.08 -2.48 6.81
CA PRO A 283 6.76 -2.85 6.33
C PRO A 283 6.10 -3.88 7.26
N LEU A 284 4.77 -3.89 7.26
CA LEU A 284 3.91 -4.88 7.94
C LEU A 284 4.11 -5.01 9.47
N THR A 285 4.99 -4.22 10.08
CA THR A 285 5.24 -4.26 11.52
C THR A 285 3.97 -3.90 12.29
N ASN A 286 3.32 -2.79 11.95
CA ASN A 286 2.11 -2.39 12.64
C ASN A 286 0.94 -3.30 12.28
N GLU A 287 0.96 -3.90 11.09
CA GLU A 287 -0.10 -4.67 10.46
C GLU A 287 -0.24 -6.05 11.08
N VAL A 288 0.86 -6.82 11.08
CA VAL A 288 0.85 -8.26 11.42
C VAL A 288 1.71 -8.62 12.63
N ILE A 289 2.57 -7.72 13.11
CA ILE A 289 3.40 -7.97 14.30
C ILE A 289 2.78 -7.35 15.55
N ILE A 290 2.39 -6.07 15.48
CA ILE A 290 1.80 -5.37 16.63
C ILE A 290 0.32 -5.75 16.78
N PRO A 291 -0.13 -6.23 17.94
CA PRO A 291 -1.53 -6.59 18.13
C PRO A 291 -2.43 -5.35 18.15
N ILE A 292 -3.66 -5.51 17.67
CA ILE A 292 -4.66 -4.43 17.53
C ILE A 292 -4.79 -3.53 18.78
N GLY A 293 -4.77 -4.12 19.98
CA GLY A 293 -4.93 -3.39 21.24
C GLY A 293 -3.78 -2.47 21.61
N ARG A 294 -2.66 -2.50 20.87
CA ARG A 294 -1.48 -1.65 21.11
C ARG A 294 -1.01 -0.88 19.88
N LYS A 295 -1.73 -0.95 18.74
CA LYS A 295 -1.36 -0.23 17.52
C LYS A 295 -1.39 1.29 17.68
N ASP A 296 -2.36 1.83 18.43
CA ASP A 296 -2.40 3.28 18.70
C ASP A 296 -1.21 3.73 19.57
N GLU A 297 -0.81 2.93 20.56
CA GLU A 297 0.38 3.21 21.38
C GLU A 297 1.66 3.11 20.54
N TRP A 298 1.74 2.10 19.67
CA TRP A 298 2.83 1.95 18.72
C TRP A 298 2.96 3.20 17.85
N ASN A 299 1.86 3.65 17.24
CA ASN A 299 1.83 4.82 16.38
C ASN A 299 2.17 6.14 17.11
N ALA A 300 1.79 6.28 18.38
CA ALA A 300 2.11 7.45 19.18
C ALA A 300 3.57 7.47 19.69
N THR A 301 4.27 6.33 19.67
CA THR A 301 5.64 6.20 20.18
C THR A 301 6.66 6.47 19.08
N PRO A 302 7.59 7.43 19.25
CA PRO A 302 8.69 7.62 18.30
C PRO A 302 9.56 6.37 18.20
N SER A 303 9.94 5.97 16.99
CA SER A 303 10.69 4.73 16.74
C SER A 303 11.99 4.63 17.56
N SER A 304 12.71 5.75 17.74
CA SER A 304 13.93 5.81 18.55
C SER A 304 13.72 5.66 20.07
N MET A 305 12.47 5.54 20.51
CA MET A 305 12.05 5.44 21.92
C MET A 305 11.05 4.29 22.14
N ASP A 306 11.10 3.26 21.30
CA ASP A 306 10.19 2.13 21.38
C ASP A 306 10.18 1.48 22.78
N ASN A 307 8.96 1.19 23.26
CA ASN A 307 8.78 0.40 24.46
C ASN A 307 9.31 -1.01 24.21
N LYS A 308 10.26 -1.45 25.03
CA LYS A 308 10.87 -2.80 24.95
C LYS A 308 9.84 -3.92 24.99
N ASP A 309 8.67 -3.70 25.59
CA ASP A 309 7.58 -4.67 25.61
C ASP A 309 7.07 -5.01 24.21
N PHE A 310 7.30 -4.18 23.19
CA PHE A 310 6.96 -4.53 21.80
C PHE A 310 7.83 -5.66 21.25
N GLU A 311 9.06 -5.84 21.75
CA GLU A 311 9.99 -6.88 21.26
C GLU A 311 9.40 -8.29 21.40
N GLN A 312 8.49 -8.52 22.36
CA GLN A 312 7.84 -9.81 22.56
C GLN A 312 7.11 -10.30 21.30
N TYR A 313 6.58 -9.38 20.50
CA TYR A 313 5.84 -9.67 19.28
C TYR A 313 6.77 -10.05 18.11
N PHE A 314 8.06 -9.73 18.19
CA PHE A 314 9.03 -10.12 17.15
C PHE A 314 9.68 -11.46 17.48
N VAL A 315 9.87 -11.76 18.77
CA VAL A 315 10.50 -13.02 19.21
C VAL A 315 9.52 -14.21 19.23
N ASN A 316 8.22 -13.92 19.34
CA ASN A 316 7.11 -14.87 19.30
C ASN A 316 5.92 -14.27 18.52
N PRO A 317 6.05 -14.03 17.20
CA PRO A 317 5.01 -13.34 16.44
C PRO A 317 3.72 -14.16 16.34
N GLU A 318 2.57 -13.50 16.38
CA GLU A 318 1.27 -14.16 16.24
C GLU A 318 1.19 -14.92 14.91
N LEU A 319 1.71 -14.34 13.82
CA LEU A 319 1.74 -14.94 12.49
C LEU A 319 2.40 -16.34 12.48
N ALA A 320 3.42 -16.56 13.32
CA ALA A 320 4.09 -17.85 13.43
C ALA A 320 3.18 -18.96 13.99
N LEU A 321 2.13 -18.63 14.75
CA LEU A 321 1.18 -19.62 15.27
C LEU A 321 0.36 -20.30 14.17
N TYR A 322 0.19 -19.63 13.03
CA TYR A 322 -0.51 -20.13 11.84
C TYR A 322 0.41 -20.92 10.90
N MET A 323 1.71 -21.01 11.22
CA MET A 323 2.72 -21.83 10.53
C MET A 323 3.25 -22.97 11.43
N ASP A 324 2.62 -23.15 12.59
CA ASP A 324 2.91 -24.21 13.57
C ASP A 324 1.71 -25.15 13.66
N ASP A 325 1.86 -26.37 13.13
CA ASP A 325 0.82 -27.41 13.15
C ASP A 325 0.45 -27.87 14.57
N SER A 326 1.30 -27.63 15.57
CA SER A 326 0.97 -27.88 16.98
C SER A 326 0.09 -26.79 17.61
N LYS A 327 -0.17 -25.70 16.87
CA LYS A 327 -0.99 -24.56 17.26
C LYS A 327 -2.16 -24.38 16.29
N PHE A 328 -2.11 -23.36 15.44
CA PHE A 328 -3.19 -22.96 14.55
C PHE A 328 -2.86 -23.21 13.07
N GLY A 329 -1.81 -23.98 12.75
CA GLY A 329 -1.42 -24.26 11.36
C GLY A 329 -2.52 -24.87 10.48
N SER A 330 -3.44 -25.64 11.07
CA SER A 330 -4.61 -26.17 10.35
C SER A 330 -5.76 -25.18 10.16
N ALA A 331 -5.75 -24.06 10.90
CA ALA A 331 -6.79 -23.02 10.80
C ALA A 331 -6.61 -22.11 9.57
N VAL A 332 -5.39 -22.07 9.00
CA VAL A 332 -5.05 -21.27 7.80
C VAL A 332 -4.47 -22.18 6.72
N PRO A 333 -5.31 -22.92 5.96
CA PRO A 333 -4.83 -23.86 4.95
C PRO A 333 -3.97 -23.22 3.86
N GLY A 334 -4.17 -21.93 3.56
CA GLY A 334 -3.36 -21.20 2.58
C GLY A 334 -1.88 -21.10 2.96
N PHE A 335 -1.55 -21.21 4.25
CA PHE A 335 -0.17 -21.24 4.74
C PHE A 335 0.38 -22.66 4.88
N ALA A 336 -0.30 -23.71 4.38
CA ALA A 336 0.18 -25.08 4.49
C ALA A 336 1.65 -25.32 4.03
N PRO A 337 2.15 -24.67 2.95
CA PRO A 337 3.57 -24.80 2.54
C PRO A 337 4.57 -24.10 3.47
N LEU A 338 4.09 -23.25 4.39
CA LEU A 338 4.92 -22.43 5.28
C LEU A 338 4.95 -23.08 6.66
N ARG A 339 6.05 -23.74 7.01
CA ARG A 339 6.25 -24.41 8.31
C ARG A 339 7.51 -23.93 8.99
N ILE A 340 7.47 -23.83 10.32
CA ILE A 340 8.61 -23.40 11.13
C ILE A 340 9.44 -24.63 11.52
N GLN A 341 10.77 -24.50 11.48
CA GLN A 341 11.67 -25.56 11.93
C GLN A 341 11.43 -25.93 13.40
N THR A 342 11.10 -27.19 13.66
CA THR A 342 10.88 -27.72 15.01
C THR A 342 12.10 -28.45 15.54
N LYS A 343 13.03 -28.82 14.66
CA LYS A 343 14.19 -29.66 14.98
C LYS A 343 15.37 -29.38 14.04
N SER A 344 15.63 -28.12 13.75
CA SER A 344 16.77 -27.70 12.92
C SER A 344 18.08 -28.24 13.51
N LEU A 345 18.93 -28.81 12.65
CA LEU A 345 20.17 -29.52 13.01
C LEU A 345 19.97 -30.63 14.06
N GLY A 346 18.76 -31.19 14.16
CA GLY A 346 18.41 -32.25 15.09
C GLY A 346 18.07 -31.79 16.51
N THR A 347 18.25 -30.50 16.85
CA THR A 347 18.15 -30.02 18.24
C THR A 347 17.44 -28.69 18.46
N TYR A 348 17.36 -27.81 17.46
CA TYR A 348 16.88 -26.43 17.66
C TYR A 348 15.44 -26.26 17.17
N ASP A 349 14.55 -25.87 18.09
CA ASP A 349 13.14 -25.63 17.83
C ASP A 349 12.86 -24.12 17.80
N PHE A 350 12.32 -23.63 16.68
CA PHE A 350 12.06 -22.22 16.45
C PHE A 350 10.59 -21.80 16.60
N ARG A 351 9.70 -22.72 17.01
CA ARG A 351 8.29 -22.43 17.27
C ARG A 351 8.11 -21.56 18.50
N ASN A 352 7.06 -20.72 18.49
CA ASN A 352 6.81 -19.76 19.58
C ASN A 352 6.90 -20.40 20.99
N GLY A 353 7.66 -19.77 21.87
CA GLY A 353 7.93 -20.21 23.24
C GLY A 353 9.03 -21.27 23.37
N ALA A 354 9.53 -21.83 22.26
CA ALA A 354 10.63 -22.79 22.30
C ALA A 354 12.00 -22.11 22.59
N PRO A 355 13.04 -22.88 22.95
CA PRO A 355 14.34 -22.30 23.28
C PRO A 355 15.10 -21.67 22.11
N GLY A 356 14.80 -22.04 20.86
CA GLY A 356 15.61 -21.64 19.70
C GLY A 356 17.11 -21.89 19.95
N LEU A 357 17.94 -20.87 19.73
CA LEU A 357 19.38 -20.94 19.97
C LEU A 357 19.81 -20.62 21.42
N TYR A 358 18.88 -20.34 22.34
CA TYR A 358 19.20 -20.03 23.75
C TYR A 358 20.17 -21.01 24.43
N PRO A 359 20.13 -22.35 24.17
CA PRO A 359 21.10 -23.29 24.74
C PRO A 359 22.57 -23.01 24.40
N LEU A 360 22.85 -22.13 23.43
CA LEU A 360 24.20 -21.67 23.11
C LEU A 360 24.72 -20.58 24.07
N LEU A 361 23.90 -20.07 25.00
CA LEU A 361 24.34 -19.05 25.96
C LEU A 361 25.51 -19.57 26.80
N GLY A 362 26.63 -18.84 26.76
CA GLY A 362 27.86 -19.21 27.45
C GLY A 362 28.69 -20.31 26.75
N ASN A 363 28.25 -20.83 25.61
CA ASN A 363 29.01 -21.80 24.83
C ASN A 363 30.25 -21.11 24.21
N PRO A 364 31.48 -21.64 24.42
CA PRO A 364 32.69 -21.06 23.82
C PRO A 364 32.67 -20.93 22.30
N ALA A 365 31.85 -21.72 21.59
CA ALA A 365 31.71 -21.67 20.15
C ALA A 365 31.06 -20.37 19.63
N THR A 366 30.39 -19.59 20.48
CA THR A 366 29.80 -18.30 20.07
C THR A 366 30.79 -17.15 20.08
N ARG A 367 32.01 -17.34 20.59
CA ARG A 367 33.01 -16.26 20.69
C ARG A 367 33.37 -15.69 19.32
N GLY A 368 33.32 -14.37 19.19
CA GLY A 368 33.58 -13.66 17.93
C GLY A 368 32.43 -13.70 16.91
N THR A 369 31.27 -14.24 17.29
CA THR A 369 30.05 -14.24 16.47
C THR A 369 29.10 -13.14 16.95
N ALA A 370 27.99 -12.92 16.23
CA ALA A 370 26.90 -12.05 16.68
C ALA A 370 26.23 -12.56 17.97
N LEU A 371 26.39 -13.85 18.30
CA LEU A 371 25.88 -14.46 19.52
C LEU A 371 26.86 -14.35 20.71
N ASP A 372 27.99 -13.66 20.55
CA ASP A 372 28.97 -13.44 21.63
C ASP A 372 28.45 -12.40 22.64
N PRO A 373 28.20 -12.78 23.90
CA PRO A 373 27.76 -11.83 24.93
C PRO A 373 28.74 -10.69 25.20
N ASN A 374 30.03 -10.88 24.94
CA ASN A 374 31.04 -9.83 25.15
C ASN A 374 30.99 -8.76 24.07
N LEU A 375 30.44 -9.07 22.89
CA LEU A 375 30.34 -8.14 21.76
C LEU A 375 28.95 -7.47 21.71
N PHE A 376 27.88 -8.25 21.92
CA PHE A 376 26.50 -7.80 21.70
C PHE A 376 25.57 -8.03 22.90
N GLY A 377 26.09 -8.52 24.03
CA GLY A 377 25.27 -8.94 25.16
C GLY A 377 24.39 -10.15 24.81
N ASN A 378 23.41 -10.43 25.67
CA ASN A 378 22.52 -11.59 25.50
C ASN A 378 21.27 -11.25 24.67
N TYR A 379 21.30 -10.17 23.88
CA TYR A 379 20.11 -9.68 23.17
C TYR A 379 19.52 -10.71 22.20
N LEU A 380 20.36 -11.52 21.56
CA LEU A 380 19.92 -12.56 20.62
C LEU A 380 19.70 -13.93 21.27
N LEU A 381 20.26 -14.19 22.46
CA LEU A 381 20.14 -15.47 23.16
C LEU A 381 19.20 -15.33 24.36
N ARG A 382 17.89 -15.39 24.09
CA ARG A 382 16.84 -15.20 25.09
C ARG A 382 16.07 -16.50 25.36
N PRO A 383 15.69 -16.80 26.61
CA PRO A 383 14.88 -17.97 26.90
C PRO A 383 13.47 -17.80 26.30
N ASN A 384 12.92 -18.88 25.73
CA ASN A 384 11.54 -18.96 25.18
C ASN A 384 11.25 -17.90 24.09
N ALA A 385 12.28 -17.45 23.39
CA ALA A 385 12.23 -16.36 22.41
C ALA A 385 13.00 -16.79 21.16
N PRO A 386 12.53 -17.83 20.44
CA PRO A 386 13.29 -18.47 19.38
C PRO A 386 13.62 -17.52 18.22
N ARG A 387 12.72 -16.57 17.92
CA ARG A 387 12.89 -15.61 16.82
C ARG A 387 13.74 -14.40 17.19
N SER A 388 14.40 -14.43 18.36
CA SER A 388 15.35 -13.39 18.76
C SER A 388 16.64 -13.40 17.95
N VAL A 389 16.88 -14.43 17.13
CA VAL A 389 18.11 -14.59 16.33
C VAL A 389 17.92 -14.31 14.84
N ASP A 390 16.69 -14.05 14.38
CA ASP A 390 16.40 -13.78 12.97
C ASP A 390 15.44 -12.60 12.81
N LEU A 391 14.17 -12.71 13.22
CA LEU A 391 13.16 -11.66 13.00
C LEU A 391 13.45 -10.43 13.85
N LEU A 392 13.69 -10.60 15.15
CA LEU A 392 13.97 -9.47 16.04
C LEU A 392 15.12 -8.58 15.53
N PRO A 393 16.33 -9.10 15.23
CA PRO A 393 17.42 -8.26 14.76
C PRO A 393 17.13 -7.64 13.39
N ILE A 394 16.48 -8.35 12.46
CA ILE A 394 16.13 -7.80 11.14
C ILE A 394 15.26 -6.54 11.29
N PHE A 395 14.25 -6.59 12.16
CA PHE A 395 13.31 -5.46 12.33
C PHE A 395 13.84 -4.37 13.27
N MET A 396 14.57 -4.73 14.33
CA MET A 396 14.93 -3.79 15.40
C MET A 396 16.32 -3.19 15.32
N THR A 397 17.30 -3.87 14.72
CA THR A 397 18.72 -3.42 14.75
C THR A 397 19.42 -3.51 13.40
N GLY A 398 18.84 -4.24 12.44
CA GLY A 398 19.58 -4.77 11.32
C GLY A 398 20.53 -5.88 11.74
N VAL A 399 21.27 -6.41 10.76
CA VAL A 399 22.06 -7.63 10.89
C VAL A 399 23.51 -7.36 10.49
N PRO A 400 24.50 -7.70 11.33
CA PRO A 400 25.91 -7.50 10.99
C PRO A 400 26.42 -8.61 10.09
N ASN A 401 27.44 -8.31 9.26
CA ASN A 401 28.17 -9.35 8.52
C ASN A 401 29.12 -10.15 9.43
N LEU A 402 28.56 -10.94 10.34
CA LEU A 402 29.25 -11.82 11.28
C LEU A 402 28.51 -13.16 11.34
N PRO A 403 29.17 -14.28 11.68
CA PRO A 403 28.45 -15.50 11.99
C PRO A 403 27.37 -15.25 13.08
N PRO A 404 26.20 -15.89 13.03
CA PRO A 404 25.80 -16.83 12.00
C PRO A 404 25.27 -16.16 10.72
N TYR A 405 25.13 -14.84 10.63
CA TYR A 405 24.45 -14.14 9.53
C TYR A 405 25.15 -14.13 8.15
N GLN A 406 26.32 -14.72 8.05
CA GLN A 406 26.94 -15.06 6.76
C GLN A 406 26.21 -16.26 6.14
N LEU A 407 26.16 -16.34 4.80
CA LEU A 407 25.49 -17.46 4.13
C LEU A 407 26.16 -18.78 4.45
N ALA A 408 25.39 -19.87 4.41
CA ALA A 408 25.87 -21.21 4.73
C ALA A 408 27.01 -21.72 3.81
N THR A 409 27.18 -21.10 2.63
CA THR A 409 28.31 -21.36 1.73
C THR A 409 29.65 -21.26 2.45
N GLY A 410 30.42 -22.34 2.41
CA GLY A 410 31.73 -22.45 3.06
C GLY A 410 31.72 -22.79 4.56
N LYS A 411 30.55 -22.89 5.20
CA LYS A 411 30.45 -23.17 6.65
C LYS A 411 30.66 -24.64 7.05
N GLY A 412 30.64 -25.56 6.08
CA GLY A 412 30.83 -27.00 6.35
C GLY A 412 29.80 -27.59 7.33
N GLY A 413 28.56 -27.08 7.33
CA GLY A 413 27.49 -27.54 8.22
C GLY A 413 27.51 -26.93 9.63
N ASN A 414 28.42 -25.99 9.94
CA ASN A 414 28.46 -25.29 11.22
C ASN A 414 27.96 -23.83 11.07
N PRO A 415 26.75 -23.47 11.53
CA PRO A 415 26.22 -22.11 11.40
C PRO A 415 27.09 -21.01 12.03
N LEU A 416 27.89 -21.34 13.05
CA LEU A 416 28.78 -20.42 13.75
C LEU A 416 30.14 -20.24 13.07
N ALA A 417 30.46 -21.05 12.05
CA ALA A 417 31.65 -20.86 11.24
C ALA A 417 31.50 -19.64 10.33
N LYS A 418 32.63 -19.09 9.89
CA LYS A 418 32.65 -18.07 8.84
C LYS A 418 32.11 -18.68 7.55
N GLY A 419 31.16 -17.99 6.94
CA GLY A 419 30.59 -18.34 5.66
C GLY A 419 30.85 -17.25 4.63
N LYS A 420 30.13 -17.31 3.51
CA LYS A 420 30.19 -16.25 2.50
C LYS A 420 29.63 -14.94 3.06
N PRO A 421 30.39 -13.82 3.00
CA PRO A 421 29.88 -12.49 3.36
C PRO A 421 28.61 -12.15 2.60
N PHE A 422 27.63 -11.56 3.27
CA PHE A 422 26.29 -11.39 2.68
C PHE A 422 25.62 -10.06 2.99
N ILE A 423 25.05 -9.87 4.18
CA ILE A 423 24.35 -8.63 4.54
C ILE A 423 25.11 -7.87 5.64
N ASN A 424 25.10 -6.53 5.57
CA ASN A 424 25.49 -5.68 6.68
C ASN A 424 24.63 -4.40 6.74
N ASN A 425 23.38 -4.51 7.15
CA ASN A 425 22.50 -3.36 7.41
C ASN A 425 22.43 -3.05 8.93
N PHE A 426 23.43 -3.49 9.70
CA PHE A 426 23.47 -3.29 11.15
C PHE A 426 23.68 -1.82 11.51
N LEU A 427 22.71 -1.28 12.24
CA LEU A 427 22.81 0.01 12.91
C LEU A 427 22.49 -0.27 14.39
N PRO A 428 23.46 -0.18 15.32
CA PRO A 428 23.31 -0.64 16.71
C PRO A 428 22.44 0.29 17.57
N THR A 429 21.20 0.48 17.14
CA THR A 429 20.15 1.28 17.75
C THR A 429 18.83 0.53 17.58
N PHE A 430 17.98 0.61 18.59
CA PHE A 430 16.68 -0.05 18.59
C PHE A 430 15.63 0.88 18.01
N GLY A 431 14.69 0.29 17.27
CA GLY A 431 13.54 1.00 16.73
C GLY A 431 13.12 0.44 15.38
N ASP A 432 11.82 0.54 15.13
CA ASP A 432 11.20 0.28 13.84
C ASP A 432 11.71 1.25 12.76
N MET A 433 12.66 0.79 11.95
CA MET A 433 13.27 1.57 10.89
C MET A 433 13.68 0.64 9.76
N LEU A 434 13.37 1.06 8.53
CA LEU A 434 13.90 0.42 7.34
C LEU A 434 15.40 0.70 7.24
N ARG A 435 16.22 -0.36 7.34
CA ARG A 435 17.69 -0.22 7.39
C ARG A 435 18.32 -0.53 6.05
N ILE A 436 18.99 0.46 5.47
CA ILE A 436 19.69 0.36 4.19
C ILE A 436 21.18 0.59 4.38
N ASN A 437 21.99 -0.33 3.86
CA ASN A 437 23.40 -0.09 3.58
C ASN A 437 23.59 0.38 2.14
N MET A 438 23.88 1.67 1.99
CA MET A 438 24.03 2.31 0.69
C MET A 438 25.34 1.95 -0.02
N ALA A 439 26.29 1.28 0.65
CA ALA A 439 27.49 0.74 0.01
C ALA A 439 27.17 -0.41 -0.97
N VAL A 440 26.03 -1.08 -0.80
CA VAL A 440 25.61 -2.15 -1.67
C VAL A 440 25.29 -1.61 -3.09
N PRO A 441 25.85 -2.20 -4.16
CA PRO A 441 25.52 -1.87 -5.54
C PRO A 441 24.04 -2.09 -5.86
N VAL A 442 23.50 -1.27 -6.76
CA VAL A 442 22.12 -1.45 -7.25
C VAL A 442 22.06 -2.63 -8.22
N THR A 443 21.08 -3.51 -8.06
CA THR A 443 20.75 -4.52 -9.06
C THR A 443 19.96 -3.86 -10.20
N PRO A 444 20.45 -3.87 -11.45
CA PRO A 444 19.72 -3.29 -12.57
C PRO A 444 18.32 -3.92 -12.71
N ARG A 445 17.28 -3.10 -12.83
CA ARG A 445 15.88 -3.55 -12.89
C ARG A 445 15.56 -4.37 -14.16
N ASN A 446 16.36 -4.21 -15.20
CA ASN A 446 16.28 -4.97 -16.44
C ASN A 446 17.22 -6.19 -16.47
N SER A 447 17.89 -6.50 -15.36
CA SER A 447 18.74 -7.70 -15.27
C SER A 447 17.89 -8.97 -15.30
N PRO A 448 18.30 -10.04 -15.99
CA PRO A 448 17.64 -11.34 -15.89
C PRO A 448 17.73 -11.94 -14.47
N ASP A 449 18.69 -11.50 -13.66
CA ASP A 449 18.83 -11.93 -12.26
C ASP A 449 17.99 -11.07 -11.28
N PHE A 450 17.31 -10.01 -11.75
CA PHE A 450 16.46 -9.19 -10.88
C PHE A 450 15.25 -9.98 -10.39
N SER A 451 14.90 -9.82 -9.11
CA SER A 451 13.77 -10.52 -8.49
C SER A 451 13.13 -9.65 -7.42
N SER A 452 11.81 -9.72 -7.28
CA SER A 452 11.04 -9.08 -6.21
C SER A 452 11.29 -9.68 -4.82
N LEU A 453 11.98 -10.82 -4.73
CA LEU A 453 12.28 -11.51 -3.47
C LEU A 453 13.50 -10.95 -2.71
N GLY A 454 14.07 -9.82 -3.16
CA GLY A 454 15.15 -9.12 -2.47
C GLY A 454 16.28 -10.05 -1.99
N LEU A 455 16.59 -9.98 -0.69
CA LEU A 455 17.65 -10.78 -0.10
C LEU A 455 17.36 -12.29 -0.06
N VAL A 456 16.10 -12.73 -0.13
CA VAL A 456 15.79 -14.18 -0.25
C VAL A 456 16.35 -14.71 -1.56
N GLN A 457 16.14 -14.01 -2.68
CA GLN A 457 16.74 -14.40 -3.97
C GLN A 457 18.27 -14.32 -3.94
N ALA A 458 18.83 -13.27 -3.33
CA ALA A 458 20.29 -13.15 -3.20
C ALA A 458 20.88 -14.34 -2.40
N ALA A 459 20.19 -14.80 -1.36
CA ALA A 459 20.60 -15.99 -0.61
C ALA A 459 20.51 -17.27 -1.46
N VAL A 460 19.42 -17.45 -2.23
CA VAL A 460 19.28 -18.58 -3.16
C VAL A 460 20.46 -18.63 -4.13
N LEU A 461 20.79 -17.51 -4.78
CA LEU A 461 21.95 -17.41 -5.67
C LEU A 461 23.26 -17.72 -4.94
N GLY A 462 23.47 -17.12 -3.77
CA GLY A 462 24.69 -17.33 -2.97
C GLY A 462 24.89 -18.77 -2.47
N LEU A 463 23.83 -19.57 -2.40
CA LEU A 463 23.86 -20.97 -1.96
C LEU A 463 23.86 -21.97 -3.13
N THR A 464 23.24 -21.64 -4.26
CA THR A 464 22.95 -22.63 -5.33
C THR A 464 23.62 -22.31 -6.66
N ASP A 465 23.96 -21.04 -6.92
CA ASP A 465 24.53 -20.64 -8.21
C ASP A 465 26.07 -20.77 -8.20
N PRO A 466 26.67 -21.52 -9.15
CA PRO A 466 28.12 -21.68 -9.27
C PRO A 466 28.93 -20.38 -9.37
N ARG A 467 28.30 -19.27 -9.76
CA ARG A 467 28.93 -17.94 -9.76
C ARG A 467 29.30 -17.47 -8.36
N TYR A 468 28.57 -17.91 -7.33
CA TYR A 468 28.65 -17.35 -5.98
C TYR A 468 28.86 -18.41 -4.89
N ASN A 469 28.51 -19.68 -5.13
CA ASN A 469 28.51 -20.71 -4.10
C ASN A 469 29.80 -21.56 -4.00
N THR A 470 30.81 -21.28 -4.82
CA THR A 470 32.04 -22.09 -4.87
C THR A 470 33.16 -21.61 -3.92
N ASN A 471 33.02 -20.43 -3.34
CA ASN A 471 34.00 -19.82 -2.43
C ASN A 471 33.30 -18.95 -1.36
N THR A 472 34.09 -18.40 -0.43
CA THR A 472 33.63 -17.47 0.61
C THR A 472 34.07 -16.03 0.36
N ASP A 473 34.40 -15.68 -0.88
CA ASP A 473 34.85 -14.33 -1.21
C ASP A 473 33.69 -13.34 -1.10
N LEU A 474 34.00 -12.10 -0.73
CA LEU A 474 33.02 -11.02 -0.75
C LEU A 474 32.73 -10.65 -2.20
N GLU A 475 31.48 -10.87 -2.62
CA GLU A 475 31.01 -10.61 -3.97
C GLU A 475 29.67 -9.88 -3.92
N PHE A 476 29.39 -9.09 -4.94
CA PHE A 476 28.05 -8.57 -5.16
C PHE A 476 27.18 -9.67 -5.78
N ILE A 477 26.19 -10.12 -5.03
CA ILE A 477 25.16 -11.05 -5.48
C ILE A 477 23.92 -10.22 -5.85
N PRO A 478 23.29 -10.45 -7.02
CA PRO A 478 22.07 -9.74 -7.40
C PRO A 478 21.00 -9.79 -6.31
N ASN A 479 20.29 -8.67 -6.14
CA ASN A 479 19.24 -8.39 -5.16
C ASN A 479 19.70 -8.20 -3.70
N MET A 480 21.01 -8.07 -3.45
CA MET A 480 21.52 -7.61 -2.14
C MET A 480 21.06 -6.18 -1.77
N ASP A 481 20.58 -5.40 -2.74
CA ASP A 481 19.98 -4.07 -2.57
C ASP A 481 18.46 -4.09 -2.33
N GLY A 482 17.86 -5.28 -2.20
CA GLY A 482 16.44 -5.47 -1.91
C GLY A 482 16.15 -5.72 -0.43
N PHE A 483 14.87 -5.77 -0.10
CA PHE A 483 14.38 -5.97 1.27
C PHE A 483 14.98 -7.23 1.95
N PRO A 484 15.40 -7.13 3.23
CA PRO A 484 15.37 -5.98 4.15
C PRO A 484 16.60 -5.05 4.14
N ASN A 485 17.47 -5.05 3.11
CA ASN A 485 18.53 -4.04 2.97
C ASN A 485 18.00 -2.78 2.25
N GLY A 486 17.21 -1.99 2.98
CA GLY A 486 16.28 -1.05 2.35
C GLY A 486 15.03 -1.78 1.85
N ARG A 487 14.29 -1.13 0.97
CA ARG A 487 13.11 -1.68 0.28
C ARG A 487 12.97 -0.96 -1.06
N ARG A 488 12.96 -1.72 -2.13
CA ARG A 488 12.69 -1.26 -3.50
C ARG A 488 11.18 -1.27 -3.74
N LEU A 489 10.69 -0.49 -4.71
CA LEU A 489 9.26 -0.49 -5.06
C LEU A 489 8.80 -1.86 -5.55
N GLU A 490 9.70 -2.62 -6.15
CA GLU A 490 9.44 -3.94 -6.72
C GLU A 490 9.52 -5.09 -5.71
N ASP A 491 9.88 -4.83 -4.44
CA ASP A 491 10.03 -5.90 -3.46
C ASP A 491 8.67 -6.40 -2.97
N ASP A 492 8.42 -7.70 -3.14
CA ASP A 492 7.22 -8.40 -2.66
C ASP A 492 7.38 -8.71 -1.16
N VAL A 493 7.17 -7.67 -0.35
CA VAL A 493 7.43 -7.73 1.10
C VAL A 493 6.49 -8.70 1.81
N THR A 494 5.24 -8.83 1.34
CA THR A 494 4.27 -9.80 1.87
C THR A 494 4.83 -11.22 1.77
N ARG A 495 5.25 -11.62 0.58
CA ARG A 495 5.81 -12.95 0.35
C ARG A 495 7.13 -13.15 1.07
N ILE A 496 8.04 -12.18 1.03
CA ILE A 496 9.34 -12.25 1.72
C ILE A 496 9.11 -12.47 3.23
N GLU A 497 8.19 -11.73 3.85
CA GLU A 497 7.93 -11.85 5.28
C GLU A 497 7.26 -13.17 5.66
N LEU A 498 6.28 -13.65 4.88
CA LEU A 498 5.69 -14.97 5.08
C LEU A 498 6.76 -16.07 5.02
N GLN A 499 7.67 -16.01 4.05
CA GLN A 499 8.80 -16.93 3.94
C GLN A 499 9.81 -16.78 5.10
N ALA A 500 10.08 -15.54 5.54
CA ALA A 500 10.96 -15.26 6.66
C ALA A 500 10.38 -15.79 7.98
N VAL A 501 9.09 -15.59 8.24
CA VAL A 501 8.40 -16.17 9.41
C VAL A 501 8.38 -17.70 9.32
N SER A 502 8.27 -18.28 8.13
CA SER A 502 8.45 -19.72 7.92
C SER A 502 9.89 -20.19 8.13
N GLY A 503 10.88 -19.31 8.28
CA GLY A 503 12.25 -19.67 8.65
C GLY A 503 13.26 -19.74 7.51
N VAL A 504 12.96 -19.19 6.32
CA VAL A 504 13.90 -19.20 5.18
C VAL A 504 15.21 -18.49 5.51
N VAL A 505 15.15 -17.46 6.36
CA VAL A 505 16.32 -16.73 6.85
C VAL A 505 17.24 -17.62 7.68
N LEU A 506 16.67 -18.49 8.52
CA LEU A 506 17.42 -19.48 9.31
C LEU A 506 18.09 -20.50 8.38
N ALA A 507 17.37 -20.98 7.36
CA ALA A 507 17.93 -21.88 6.36
C ALA A 507 19.13 -21.23 5.63
N ALA A 508 19.01 -19.96 5.23
CA ALA A 508 20.07 -19.25 4.52
C ALA A 508 21.42 -19.21 5.28
N ILE A 509 21.37 -19.26 6.62
CA ILE A 509 22.55 -19.22 7.49
C ILE A 509 23.01 -20.60 7.97
N GLY A 510 22.37 -21.67 7.52
CA GLY A 510 22.74 -23.06 7.80
C GLY A 510 21.91 -23.75 8.89
N LEU A 511 20.82 -23.13 9.33
CA LEU A 511 19.83 -23.74 10.23
C LEU A 511 18.69 -24.29 9.36
N TRP A 512 18.95 -25.46 8.77
CA TRP A 512 18.10 -26.09 7.76
C TRP A 512 16.74 -26.55 8.31
N TYR A 513 15.80 -26.78 7.39
CA TYR A 513 14.49 -27.38 7.67
C TYR A 513 14.59 -28.82 8.19
N ASP A 514 13.49 -29.31 8.77
CA ASP A 514 13.47 -30.53 9.57
C ASP A 514 13.69 -31.80 8.73
N ASP A 515 13.40 -31.75 7.43
CA ASP A 515 13.62 -32.82 6.45
C ASP A 515 15.08 -32.91 5.96
N TYR A 516 15.96 -31.99 6.39
CA TYR A 516 17.39 -32.04 6.03
C TYR A 516 18.14 -33.19 6.70
N VAL A 517 18.83 -33.97 5.85
CA VAL A 517 19.72 -35.05 6.28
C VAL A 517 21.19 -34.59 6.13
N PRO A 518 22.00 -34.60 7.20
CA PRO A 518 23.41 -34.21 7.14
C PRO A 518 24.18 -34.97 6.05
N GLY A 519 24.92 -34.21 5.22
CA GLY A 519 25.70 -34.76 4.10
C GLY A 519 24.93 -34.87 2.78
N GLN A 520 23.64 -34.53 2.76
CA GLN A 520 22.84 -34.38 1.54
C GLN A 520 22.69 -32.90 1.14
N SER A 521 21.97 -32.64 0.05
CA SER A 521 21.62 -31.28 -0.35
C SER A 521 20.75 -30.62 0.73
N PRO A 522 21.04 -29.37 1.13
CA PRO A 522 20.15 -28.59 1.99
C PRO A 522 18.91 -28.05 1.27
N VAL A 523 18.84 -28.19 -0.07
CA VAL A 523 17.65 -27.85 -0.87
C VAL A 523 16.68 -29.02 -0.81
N THR A 524 16.01 -29.14 0.31
CA THR A 524 15.03 -30.18 0.62
C THR A 524 13.62 -29.79 0.15
N GLN A 525 12.64 -30.69 0.28
CA GLN A 525 11.29 -30.41 -0.19
C GLN A 525 10.64 -29.31 0.64
N ASP A 526 10.84 -29.31 1.97
CA ASP A 526 10.31 -28.26 2.85
C ASP A 526 10.85 -26.87 2.44
N LEU A 527 12.15 -26.77 2.12
CA LEU A 527 12.72 -25.50 1.66
C LEU A 527 12.17 -25.09 0.28
N VAL A 528 11.98 -26.06 -0.63
CA VAL A 528 11.39 -25.80 -1.95
C VAL A 528 9.95 -25.32 -1.82
N ASP A 529 9.16 -25.91 -0.93
CA ASP A 529 7.77 -25.50 -0.67
C ASP A 529 7.68 -24.06 -0.19
N VAL A 530 8.57 -23.66 0.73
CA VAL A 530 8.66 -22.27 1.21
C VAL A 530 9.11 -21.32 0.10
N LEU A 531 10.17 -21.65 -0.65
CA LEU A 531 10.69 -20.77 -1.71
C LEU A 531 9.71 -20.63 -2.88
N SER A 532 8.95 -21.69 -3.20
CA SER A 532 7.97 -21.71 -4.28
C SER A 532 6.60 -21.15 -3.88
N PHE A 533 6.34 -20.93 -2.59
CA PHE A 533 5.12 -20.27 -2.10
C PHE A 533 4.87 -18.94 -2.82
N THR A 534 3.62 -18.65 -3.15
CA THR A 534 3.15 -17.38 -3.72
C THR A 534 1.76 -17.06 -3.19
N ASP A 535 1.49 -15.79 -2.93
CA ASP A 535 0.15 -15.29 -2.60
C ASP A 535 -0.69 -14.97 -3.85
N GLY A 536 -0.05 -14.92 -5.03
CA GLY A 536 -0.64 -14.70 -6.34
C GLY A 536 -0.49 -13.27 -6.88
N VAL A 537 0.09 -12.33 -6.13
CA VAL A 537 0.32 -10.94 -6.56
C VAL A 537 1.80 -10.60 -6.40
N ASP A 538 2.57 -10.62 -7.48
CA ASP A 538 4.03 -10.52 -7.44
C ASP A 538 4.60 -9.20 -7.99
N LYS A 539 3.72 -8.28 -8.38
CA LYS A 539 4.08 -6.97 -8.91
C LYS A 539 2.91 -6.00 -8.80
N ASN A 540 3.26 -4.73 -8.91
CA ASN A 540 2.32 -3.63 -9.01
C ASN A 540 1.43 -3.73 -10.26
N ASP A 541 0.19 -3.27 -10.14
CA ASP A 541 -0.78 -3.29 -11.25
C ASP A 541 -0.42 -2.31 -12.38
N LYS A 542 0.42 -1.31 -12.07
CA LYS A 542 0.96 -0.33 -13.00
C LYS A 542 2.48 -0.34 -13.04
N GLU A 543 3.03 -0.18 -14.24
CA GLU A 543 4.49 -0.15 -14.42
C GLU A 543 5.12 1.08 -13.75
N PHE A 544 6.17 0.84 -12.96
CA PHE A 544 6.98 1.88 -12.34
C PHE A 544 7.75 2.72 -13.36
N MET A 545 8.01 3.98 -13.01
CA MET A 545 8.77 4.90 -13.85
C MET A 545 10.27 4.60 -13.77
N THR A 546 10.99 4.76 -14.89
CA THR A 546 12.45 4.54 -14.94
C THR A 546 13.27 5.74 -14.44
N GLN A 547 12.61 6.79 -13.97
CA GLN A 547 13.20 8.05 -13.51
C GLN A 547 12.44 8.54 -12.28
N PHE A 548 13.11 9.32 -11.43
CA PHE A 548 12.50 9.93 -10.24
C PHE A 548 11.15 10.61 -10.57
N PRO A 549 10.06 10.34 -9.81
CA PRO A 549 10.03 9.69 -8.49
C PRO A 549 10.02 8.15 -8.47
N TYR A 550 10.15 7.48 -9.62
CA TYR A 550 10.11 6.02 -9.81
C TYR A 550 8.77 5.35 -9.57
N GLU A 551 7.91 5.88 -8.70
CA GLU A 551 6.53 5.41 -8.54
C GLU A 551 5.72 5.59 -9.82
N ALA A 552 4.72 4.73 -10.02
CA ALA A 552 3.86 4.78 -11.18
C ALA A 552 2.94 6.02 -11.14
N LYS A 553 2.57 6.53 -12.32
CA LYS A 553 1.68 7.70 -12.42
C LYS A 553 0.33 7.36 -11.80
N PRO A 554 -0.36 8.31 -11.15
CA PRO A 554 -1.68 8.05 -10.61
C PRO A 554 -2.65 7.65 -11.70
N TRP A 555 -3.54 6.74 -11.36
CA TRP A 555 -4.72 6.41 -12.14
C TRP A 555 -5.57 7.67 -12.34
N GLU A 556 -6.06 7.88 -13.57
CA GLU A 556 -6.85 9.06 -13.91
C GLU A 556 -8.35 8.85 -13.73
N GLY A 557 -9.09 9.81 -13.17
CA GLY A 557 -10.49 9.63 -12.80
C GLY A 557 -11.52 9.35 -13.91
N PHE A 558 -11.14 9.28 -15.20
CA PHE A 558 -12.10 9.18 -16.31
C PHE A 558 -12.02 7.89 -17.15
N SER A 559 -10.87 7.53 -17.73
CA SER A 559 -10.74 6.49 -18.76
C SER A 559 -10.10 5.18 -18.29
N ASP A 560 -9.32 5.20 -17.21
CA ASP A 560 -8.61 4.02 -16.71
C ASP A 560 -9.49 3.10 -15.85
N GLY A 561 -10.60 2.59 -16.42
CA GLY A 561 -11.33 1.41 -15.94
C GLY A 561 -11.40 1.17 -14.43
N HIS A 562 -11.62 2.21 -13.62
CA HIS A 562 -11.84 2.13 -12.17
C HIS A 562 -12.95 1.15 -11.91
N ILE A 563 -12.88 0.42 -10.79
CA ILE A 563 -13.89 -0.53 -10.29
C ILE A 563 -15.18 -0.32 -11.06
N ALA A 564 -15.26 -0.97 -12.21
CA ALA A 564 -16.51 -1.04 -12.86
C ALA A 564 -17.22 -1.93 -11.87
N ILE A 565 -18.20 -1.39 -11.16
CA ILE A 565 -19.31 -2.21 -10.70
C ILE A 565 -20.04 -2.68 -11.97
N ASN A 566 -19.30 -3.33 -12.88
CA ASN A 566 -19.73 -4.24 -13.91
C ASN A 566 -19.85 -5.62 -13.25
N CYS A 567 -20.24 -5.65 -11.99
CA CYS A 567 -20.93 -6.77 -11.45
C CYS A 567 -22.41 -6.50 -11.66
N ASP A 568 -23.17 -7.51 -12.09
CA ASP A 568 -24.62 -7.46 -11.87
C ASP A 568 -24.91 -7.39 -10.34
N VAL A 569 -26.18 -7.29 -9.96
CA VAL A 569 -26.60 -7.30 -8.54
C VAL A 569 -26.17 -8.57 -7.77
N ASN A 570 -25.56 -9.55 -8.44
CA ASN A 570 -25.07 -10.79 -7.89
C ASN A 570 -23.54 -10.90 -7.93
N GLY A 571 -22.80 -9.86 -8.33
CA GLY A 571 -21.33 -9.89 -8.36
C GLY A 571 -20.72 -10.42 -9.67
N ASN A 572 -21.50 -10.72 -10.70
CA ASN A 572 -20.98 -11.35 -11.93
C ASN A 572 -20.38 -10.34 -12.92
N PRO A 573 -19.14 -10.55 -13.42
CA PRO A 573 -18.50 -9.67 -14.40
C PRO A 573 -19.36 -9.47 -15.66
N MET A 574 -19.69 -8.24 -15.99
CA MET A 574 -20.34 -7.84 -17.23
C MET A 574 -19.28 -7.47 -18.27
N PRO A 575 -19.35 -8.00 -19.51
CA PRO A 575 -18.40 -7.69 -20.56
C PRO A 575 -18.49 -6.20 -20.93
N MET A 576 -17.32 -5.54 -20.93
CA MET A 576 -17.18 -4.14 -21.30
C MET A 576 -17.42 -3.98 -22.81
N THR A 577 -18.67 -3.75 -23.23
CA THR A 577 -18.95 -3.42 -24.63
C THR A 577 -18.41 -2.03 -24.93
N SER A 578 -17.46 -1.98 -25.86
CA SER A 578 -16.77 -0.78 -26.36
C SER A 578 -17.69 0.43 -26.49
N ILE A 579 -17.42 1.47 -25.70
CA ILE A 579 -17.94 2.82 -25.95
C ILE A 579 -17.40 3.24 -27.31
N ALA A 580 -18.27 3.43 -28.30
CA ALA A 580 -17.86 3.83 -29.64
C ALA A 580 -17.08 5.17 -29.61
N PRO A 581 -15.97 5.29 -30.35
CA PRO A 581 -15.16 6.50 -30.39
C PRO A 581 -15.97 7.63 -31.02
N GLY A 582 -16.38 8.59 -30.19
CA GLY A 582 -17.25 9.70 -30.62
C GLY A 582 -18.22 10.22 -29.56
N ALA A 583 -18.27 9.59 -28.38
CA ALA A 583 -19.01 10.09 -27.21
C ALA A 583 -18.42 11.42 -26.71
N LYS A 584 -18.73 12.51 -27.41
CA LYS A 584 -18.54 13.86 -26.92
C LYS A 584 -19.39 14.03 -25.67
N MET A 585 -18.75 14.24 -24.53
CA MET A 585 -19.40 14.77 -23.34
C MET A 585 -19.80 16.22 -23.65
N ASN A 586 -20.94 16.32 -24.33
CA ASN A 586 -21.52 17.54 -24.83
C ASN A 586 -22.16 18.24 -23.63
N LEU A 587 -21.38 19.07 -22.93
CA LEU A 587 -21.86 20.07 -21.98
C LEU A 587 -22.63 21.22 -22.69
N ALA A 588 -22.80 21.13 -24.01
CA ALA A 588 -24.00 21.59 -24.69
C ALA A 588 -24.89 20.34 -24.90
N ALA A 589 -26.07 20.31 -24.28
CA ALA A 589 -26.99 19.16 -24.23
C ALA A 589 -26.85 18.17 -25.41
N PRO A 590 -26.70 16.84 -25.17
CA PRO A 590 -26.74 15.86 -26.24
C PRO A 590 -28.12 15.90 -26.91
N GLU A 591 -28.12 16.26 -28.18
CA GLU A 591 -29.30 16.22 -29.03
C GLU A 591 -29.50 14.79 -29.55
N VAL A 592 -30.00 13.88 -28.68
CA VAL A 592 -30.69 12.61 -29.02
C VAL A 592 -31.44 12.15 -27.75
N ALA A 593 -32.70 11.73 -27.68
CA ALA A 593 -33.90 11.86 -28.51
C ALA A 593 -35.10 11.30 -27.71
N LEU A 594 -35.37 11.83 -26.52
CA LEU A 594 -36.69 11.78 -25.88
C LEU A 594 -36.74 12.90 -24.84
N GLN A 595 -37.47 13.98 -25.13
CA GLN A 595 -37.55 15.17 -24.29
C GLN A 595 -39.01 15.41 -23.87
N GLN A 596 -39.21 15.98 -22.68
CA GLN A 596 -40.51 16.41 -22.17
C GLN A 596 -41.58 15.30 -22.22
N VAL A 597 -41.40 14.26 -21.40
CA VAL A 597 -42.47 13.27 -21.17
C VAL A 597 -43.38 13.79 -20.07
N GLU A 598 -44.61 14.12 -20.45
CA GLU A 598 -45.67 14.52 -19.53
C GLU A 598 -46.92 13.67 -19.78
N ASN A 599 -47.77 13.54 -18.75
CA ASN A 599 -49.07 12.90 -18.91
C ASN A 599 -50.19 13.76 -18.35
N PHE A 600 -51.30 13.83 -19.08
CA PHE A 600 -52.50 14.55 -18.67
C PHE A 600 -53.77 13.84 -19.15
N PRO A 601 -54.83 13.72 -18.33
CA PRO A 601 -54.87 14.09 -16.91
C PRO A 601 -54.03 13.15 -16.02
N ASN A 602 -53.51 13.71 -14.92
CA ASN A 602 -52.84 13.00 -13.83
C ASN A 602 -53.26 13.66 -12.49
N PRO A 603 -54.04 12.99 -11.60
CA PRO A 603 -54.48 11.60 -11.68
C PRO A 603 -55.41 11.29 -12.87
N ALA A 604 -55.25 10.11 -13.45
CA ALA A 604 -56.05 9.59 -14.56
C ALA A 604 -57.23 8.74 -14.05
N ARG A 605 -58.40 8.88 -14.68
CA ARG A 605 -59.60 8.10 -14.33
C ARG A 605 -59.81 6.91 -15.27
N ASP A 606 -60.18 7.21 -16.52
CA ASP A 606 -60.41 6.22 -17.58
C ASP A 606 -59.32 6.25 -18.67
N VAL A 607 -58.75 7.43 -18.93
CA VAL A 607 -57.72 7.66 -19.95
C VAL A 607 -56.66 8.65 -19.42
N THR A 608 -55.44 8.54 -19.94
CA THR A 608 -54.40 9.57 -19.83
C THR A 608 -53.64 9.66 -21.14
N THR A 609 -53.21 10.86 -21.52
CA THR A 609 -52.44 11.09 -22.75
C THR A 609 -50.99 11.32 -22.38
N PHE A 610 -50.08 10.51 -22.92
CA PHE A 610 -48.64 10.73 -22.81
C PHE A 610 -48.17 11.58 -23.97
N ARG A 611 -47.63 12.75 -23.66
CA ARG A 611 -47.01 13.66 -24.61
C ARG A 611 -45.50 13.57 -24.48
N TYR A 612 -44.81 13.41 -25.61
CA TYR A 612 -43.36 13.22 -25.65
C TYR A 612 -42.78 13.80 -26.95
N LYS A 613 -41.60 14.41 -26.87
CA LYS A 613 -40.89 14.97 -28.03
C LYS A 613 -39.74 14.05 -28.44
N ILE A 614 -39.67 13.72 -29.73
CA ILE A 614 -38.53 13.01 -30.32
C ILE A 614 -37.72 13.93 -31.22
N GLY A 615 -36.39 13.90 -31.05
CA GLY A 615 -35.45 14.76 -31.78
C GLY A 615 -35.05 14.22 -33.16
N GLN A 616 -35.24 12.93 -33.42
CA GLN A 616 -34.98 12.26 -34.69
C GLN A 616 -36.02 11.15 -34.93
N PRO A 617 -36.26 10.70 -36.18
CA PRO A 617 -37.21 9.62 -36.46
C PRO A 617 -36.80 8.32 -35.75
N SER A 618 -37.69 7.76 -34.93
CA SER A 618 -37.37 6.63 -34.04
C SER A 618 -38.53 5.65 -33.90
N GLU A 619 -38.22 4.38 -33.57
CA GLU A 619 -39.21 3.43 -33.07
C GLU A 619 -39.44 3.66 -31.58
N VAL A 620 -40.70 3.91 -31.18
CA VAL A 620 -41.09 4.23 -29.82
C VAL A 620 -41.91 3.10 -29.20
N THR A 621 -41.55 2.70 -27.99
CA THR A 621 -42.31 1.75 -27.17
C THR A 621 -42.79 2.45 -25.91
N LEU A 622 -44.06 2.27 -25.54
CA LEU A 622 -44.63 2.74 -24.27
C LEU A 622 -45.11 1.53 -23.48
N GLN A 623 -44.65 1.42 -22.25
CA GLN A 623 -44.94 0.37 -21.29
C GLN A 623 -45.40 0.99 -19.97
N ILE A 624 -46.29 0.30 -19.25
CA ILE A 624 -46.82 0.74 -17.96
C ILE A 624 -46.55 -0.36 -16.94
N TYR A 625 -45.94 0.02 -15.84
CA TYR A 625 -45.60 -0.84 -14.71
C TYR A 625 -46.37 -0.40 -13.47
N ASN A 626 -46.71 -1.34 -12.59
CA ASN A 626 -47.21 -1.02 -11.25
C ASN A 626 -46.06 -0.62 -10.30
N GLU A 627 -46.38 -0.28 -9.05
CA GLU A 627 -45.40 0.16 -8.06
C GLU A 627 -44.35 -0.89 -7.65
N THR A 628 -44.62 -2.18 -7.90
CA THR A 628 -43.67 -3.28 -7.66
C THR A 628 -42.84 -3.63 -8.90
N GLY A 629 -42.92 -2.84 -9.97
CA GLY A 629 -42.14 -3.04 -11.20
C GLY A 629 -42.69 -4.12 -12.16
N VAL A 630 -43.91 -4.62 -11.95
CA VAL A 630 -44.56 -5.59 -12.85
C VAL A 630 -45.19 -4.86 -14.04
N LEU A 631 -44.91 -5.33 -15.27
CA LEU A 631 -45.50 -4.81 -16.50
C LEU A 631 -47.00 -5.12 -16.55
N VAL A 632 -47.85 -4.10 -16.53
CA VAL A 632 -49.31 -4.22 -16.56
C VAL A 632 -49.96 -3.84 -17.89
N ALA A 633 -49.29 -3.03 -18.71
CA ALA A 633 -49.74 -2.72 -20.08
C ALA A 633 -48.57 -2.32 -20.99
N SER A 634 -48.73 -2.49 -22.30
CA SER A 634 -47.79 -1.96 -23.30
C SER A 634 -48.57 -1.33 -24.46
N PRO A 635 -49.06 -0.09 -24.28
CA PRO A 635 -49.96 0.58 -25.23
C PRO A 635 -49.34 0.85 -26.60
N MET A 636 -48.00 0.87 -26.69
CA MET A 636 -47.29 1.10 -27.95
C MET A 636 -46.04 0.22 -27.97
N LYS A 637 -45.78 -0.48 -29.08
CA LYS A 637 -44.61 -1.33 -29.26
C LYS A 637 -43.94 -0.99 -30.58
N LYS A 638 -42.69 -0.50 -30.53
CA LYS A 638 -41.87 -0.17 -31.71
C LYS A 638 -42.60 0.67 -32.78
N ALA A 639 -43.42 1.62 -32.37
CA ALA A 639 -44.15 2.48 -33.31
C ALA A 639 -43.20 3.53 -33.90
N LYS A 640 -43.09 3.57 -35.23
CA LYS A 640 -42.26 4.56 -35.92
C LYS A 640 -42.87 5.96 -35.78
N ARG A 641 -42.09 6.93 -35.31
CA ARG A 641 -42.49 8.33 -35.15
C ARG A 641 -41.46 9.24 -35.81
N ALA A 642 -41.91 10.28 -36.50
CA ALA A 642 -41.05 11.30 -37.12
C ALA A 642 -40.63 12.37 -36.11
N VAL A 643 -39.63 13.21 -36.42
CA VAL A 643 -39.22 14.32 -35.54
C VAL A 643 -40.41 15.18 -35.13
N GLY A 644 -40.50 15.52 -33.83
CA GLY A 644 -41.54 16.41 -33.31
C GLY A 644 -42.16 15.93 -32.01
N VAL A 645 -43.24 16.60 -31.61
CA VAL A 645 -44.03 16.27 -30.42
C VAL A 645 -45.13 15.28 -30.82
N HIS A 646 -45.27 14.21 -30.05
CA HIS A 646 -46.27 13.17 -30.25
C HIS A 646 -47.09 12.99 -29.00
N GLU A 647 -48.33 12.57 -29.19
CA GLU A 647 -49.25 12.22 -28.12
C GLU A 647 -49.75 10.79 -28.32
N THR A 648 -49.84 10.04 -27.23
CA THR A 648 -50.42 8.69 -27.21
C THR A 648 -51.44 8.62 -26.09
N VAL A 649 -52.71 8.48 -26.48
CA VAL A 649 -53.82 8.27 -25.55
C VAL A 649 -53.79 6.82 -25.07
N VAL A 650 -53.80 6.63 -23.75
CA VAL A 650 -53.78 5.31 -23.11
C VAL A 650 -55.03 5.12 -22.27
N ASN A 651 -55.72 4.01 -22.50
CA ASN A 651 -56.85 3.57 -21.69
C ASN A 651 -56.35 2.91 -20.40
N VAL A 652 -56.73 3.46 -19.26
CA VAL A 652 -56.38 2.99 -17.91
C VAL A 652 -57.60 2.48 -17.14
N LYS A 653 -58.77 2.36 -17.78
CA LYS A 653 -60.04 1.93 -17.17
C LYS A 653 -59.95 0.57 -16.49
N ASN A 654 -59.05 -0.31 -16.93
CA ASN A 654 -58.87 -1.64 -16.34
C ASN A 654 -57.77 -1.70 -15.27
N LEU A 655 -57.02 -0.62 -15.07
CA LEU A 655 -56.05 -0.51 -13.98
C LEU A 655 -56.76 -0.22 -12.65
N LYS A 656 -56.25 -0.73 -11.53
CA LYS A 656 -56.78 -0.43 -10.18
C LYS A 656 -56.30 0.95 -9.72
N ASN A 657 -56.95 1.55 -8.72
CA ASN A 657 -56.45 2.77 -8.09
C ASN A 657 -55.05 2.53 -7.55
N GLY A 658 -54.10 3.43 -7.85
CA GLY A 658 -52.71 3.25 -7.44
C GLY A 658 -51.70 4.07 -8.25
N ILE A 659 -50.43 3.91 -7.89
CA ILE A 659 -49.29 4.53 -8.57
C ILE A 659 -48.78 3.61 -9.69
N TYR A 660 -48.54 4.20 -10.86
CA TYR A 660 -47.99 3.50 -12.01
C TYR A 660 -46.81 4.29 -12.60
N PHE A 661 -45.94 3.56 -13.29
CA PHE A 661 -44.78 4.11 -13.98
C PHE A 661 -44.88 3.81 -15.47
N ALA A 662 -44.97 4.85 -16.28
CA ALA A 662 -44.92 4.75 -17.73
C ALA A 662 -43.48 4.89 -18.21
N ARG A 663 -42.98 3.89 -18.92
CA ARG A 663 -41.67 3.91 -19.59
C ARG A 663 -41.88 4.13 -21.08
N ILE A 664 -41.38 5.25 -21.61
CA ILE A 664 -41.33 5.53 -23.04
C ILE A 664 -39.89 5.35 -23.50
N GLN A 665 -39.68 4.48 -24.47
CA GLN A 665 -38.36 4.06 -24.94
C GLN A 665 -38.22 4.26 -26.45
N THR A 666 -37.08 4.75 -26.88
CA THR A 666 -36.61 4.77 -28.26
C THR A 666 -35.30 4.00 -28.38
N GLY A 667 -35.24 3.00 -29.27
CA GLY A 667 -34.05 2.15 -29.41
C GLY A 667 -33.79 1.26 -28.18
N ALA A 668 -32.55 0.80 -27.99
CA ALA A 668 -32.18 -0.10 -26.89
C ALA A 668 -31.96 0.64 -25.56
N ASP A 669 -31.34 1.84 -25.59
CA ASP A 669 -30.76 2.45 -24.39
C ASP A 669 -31.37 3.81 -24.01
N THR A 670 -32.28 4.37 -24.80
CA THR A 670 -32.92 5.68 -24.51
C THR A 670 -34.34 5.48 -24.01
N PHE A 671 -34.60 5.77 -22.74
CA PHE A 671 -35.96 5.76 -22.20
C PHE A 671 -36.15 6.87 -21.16
N GLN A 672 -37.39 7.31 -21.00
CA GLN A 672 -37.82 8.10 -19.86
C GLN A 672 -38.94 7.38 -19.12
N THR A 673 -38.93 7.53 -17.79
CA THR A 673 -39.96 7.00 -16.92
C THR A 673 -40.73 8.15 -16.28
N LEU A 674 -42.05 8.08 -16.34
CA LEU A 674 -42.96 9.05 -15.74
C LEU A 674 -43.88 8.36 -14.74
N LYS A 675 -43.96 8.89 -13.53
CA LYS A 675 -44.94 8.46 -12.53
C LYS A 675 -46.30 9.10 -12.80
N PHE A 676 -47.36 8.30 -12.79
CA PHE A 676 -48.73 8.80 -12.81
C PHE A 676 -49.64 8.00 -11.87
N ILE A 677 -50.77 8.61 -11.49
CA ILE A 677 -51.72 8.03 -10.55
C ILE A 677 -52.99 7.67 -11.32
N VAL A 678 -53.54 6.48 -11.09
CA VAL A 678 -54.90 6.12 -11.51
C VAL A 678 -55.82 6.26 -10.30
N ASN A 679 -56.91 7.03 -10.43
CA ASN A 679 -57.90 7.25 -9.39
C ASN A 679 -59.32 7.25 -9.99
N LYS A 680 -60.14 6.25 -9.65
CA LYS A 680 -61.47 5.98 -10.21
C LYS A 680 -62.64 6.61 -9.45
#